data_AF-A0A6B8TR58-F1
#
_entry.id   AF-A0A6B8TR58-F1
#
_cell.length_a   1.000
_cell.length_b   1.000
_cell.length_c   1.000
_cell.angle_alpha   90.00
_cell.angle_beta   90.00
_cell.angle_gamma   90.00
#
_symmetry.space_group_name_H-M   'P 1'
#
loop_
_entity.id
_entity.type
_entity.pdbx_description
1 polymer ?
#
loop_
_entity_poly.entity_id
_entity_poly.type
_entity_poly.pdbx_seq_one_letter_code
_entity_poly.pdbx_strand_id
1 'polypeptide(L)'
;MSENRSRPRKVVRKAGPPQDAEIARAESQAPKNENKKDSKNEAKSGNKNSGSEQSGRQRQDQKQDSKQEFRKDQQGQGRSGGPSRGGRGGRGGRGGQGGNANGGGNNRGGRGGQGGQGGRGGNDRGGRGGRRNVVQSMQGADLTQRLPEPPKAPKDGLRIVALGGISEIGRNMTVFEYKDRLLIVDCGVLFPSSDEPGVDLILPDFSYMEGKWDRVEALVVTHGHEDHIGAIPWLLKQRGDIPIIASRFTLALIQAKLQEHRIRPKTVEVNEQDRLQRGPFDLRFFAVNHSIPECLGIAIKTGAGLVVHTGDIKLDQTPPDRRPTDLPALSRLGDEGVDLFLCDSTNATTPGISESESQIVPTLRRLVTEAKQRVIFASFASNVYRVQAVIDAAVAANRKVAFNGRSMIRNMRIAEELGLLNAPRGTIVEMNEAARMAPHKIVLVTTGTQGEPMAALSRMARREHRQITVRDGDRIIMSSSVVPGNEESVFGVLNMLAQIGAEVITGRDAMVHTSGHGYSGELLFLYNAVRPSNAMPVHGEWRHLRANKDLAISTGVPAENVVLAQNGVVVDLVDGRARVAGQVPVGQLYVDGTSMGDVDADVLADRAEMREGGLITVTSVIDNRTGRPLEKPRAQARGFSDDVKEVLAEVEKLVDETMYDLAGSGENNPYRMAQEVRRRAEKMINSKYRRSPMIVPTIVPMSSESAGVVSDDDVHDTRESL
;
A
#
# COMPACT_ATOMS: atom_id res chain seq x y z
N MET A 1 21.95 -39.92 -26.63
CA MET A 1 23.01 -40.34 -27.58
C MET A 1 23.55 -39.06 -28.18
N SER A 2 24.80 -38.62 -28.06
CA SER A 2 26.07 -39.21 -27.64
C SER A 2 27.02 -38.09 -27.14
N GLU A 3 27.99 -38.51 -26.33
CA GLU A 3 29.08 -37.85 -25.58
C GLU A 3 29.88 -36.73 -26.30
N ASN A 4 30.39 -35.66 -25.65
CA ASN A 4 31.36 -35.47 -24.54
C ASN A 4 32.86 -35.54 -24.96
N ARG A 5 33.63 -34.43 -24.81
CA ARG A 5 35.06 -34.39 -24.40
C ARG A 5 35.62 -32.96 -24.21
N SER A 6 36.69 -32.90 -23.41
CA SER A 6 37.16 -31.85 -22.49
C SER A 6 38.29 -30.90 -22.96
N ARG A 7 38.27 -29.64 -22.44
CA ARG A 7 39.33 -28.75 -21.84
C ARG A 7 40.86 -28.96 -22.12
N PRO A 8 41.78 -28.02 -21.76
CA PRO A 8 41.81 -26.53 -21.80
C PRO A 8 43.19 -25.96 -22.29
N ARG A 9 43.36 -24.62 -22.45
CA ARG A 9 44.68 -23.96 -22.54
C ARG A 9 44.79 -22.74 -21.64
N LYS A 10 45.88 -22.68 -20.88
CA LYS A 10 46.30 -21.66 -19.90
C LYS A 10 47.49 -20.90 -20.52
N VAL A 11 47.47 -19.57 -20.54
CA VAL A 11 48.65 -18.75 -20.90
C VAL A 11 48.90 -17.78 -19.74
N VAL A 12 50.11 -17.84 -19.19
CA VAL A 12 50.61 -16.99 -18.10
C VAL A 12 51.54 -15.95 -18.73
N ARG A 13 51.38 -14.67 -18.38
CA ARG A 13 52.44 -13.65 -18.51
C ARG A 13 52.68 -13.02 -17.15
N LYS A 14 53.94 -13.09 -16.69
CA LYS A 14 54.49 -12.41 -15.51
C LYS A 14 54.79 -10.96 -15.86
N ALA A 15 54.47 -10.03 -14.97
CA ALA A 15 55.00 -8.66 -14.97
C ALA A 15 55.80 -8.46 -13.66
N GLY A 16 57.01 -7.93 -13.79
CA GLY A 16 57.94 -7.61 -12.69
C GLY A 16 57.62 -6.27 -12.00
N PRO A 17 58.37 -5.91 -10.94
CA PRO A 17 58.05 -4.77 -10.08
C PRO A 17 58.71 -3.47 -10.60
N PRO A 18 58.11 -2.29 -10.35
CA PRO A 18 58.81 -1.02 -10.52
C PRO A 18 59.47 -0.53 -9.22
N GLN A 19 60.63 0.11 -9.41
CA GLN A 19 61.49 0.78 -8.43
C GLN A 19 61.01 2.21 -8.11
N ASP A 20 61.55 2.73 -7.00
CA ASP A 20 61.38 4.06 -6.38
C ASP A 20 61.87 5.25 -7.22
N ALA A 21 61.26 6.43 -7.03
CA ALA A 21 61.93 7.74 -6.91
C ALA A 21 60.98 8.88 -6.44
N GLU A 22 61.35 9.46 -5.28
CA GLU A 22 61.39 10.87 -4.82
C GLU A 22 60.26 11.91 -5.09
N ILE A 23 59.62 12.41 -4.01
CA ILE A 23 59.84 13.68 -3.24
C ILE A 23 59.21 14.94 -3.85
N ALA A 24 58.19 15.45 -3.16
CA ALA A 24 58.00 16.89 -2.90
C ALA A 24 57.11 17.08 -1.64
N ARG A 25 57.67 17.66 -0.58
CA ARG A 25 56.97 18.14 0.63
C ARG A 25 57.43 19.57 0.93
N ALA A 26 56.48 20.48 1.02
CA ALA A 26 56.48 21.74 1.78
C ALA A 26 55.03 22.24 1.76
N GLU A 27 54.44 22.93 2.72
CA GLU A 27 54.67 23.31 4.11
C GLU A 27 53.32 23.96 4.51
N SER A 28 52.78 23.72 5.72
CA SER A 28 52.02 24.76 6.43
C SER A 28 51.87 24.39 7.89
N GLN A 29 52.33 25.32 8.71
CA GLN A 29 52.65 25.24 10.13
C GLN A 29 51.40 25.32 11.02
N ALA A 30 51.45 24.64 12.17
CA ALA A 30 50.64 24.96 13.35
C ALA A 30 51.53 25.69 14.36
N PRO A 31 51.08 26.79 14.99
CA PRO A 31 51.89 27.49 15.98
C PRO A 31 51.81 26.80 17.35
N LYS A 32 52.97 26.67 18.00
CA LYS A 32 53.14 26.25 19.40
C LYS A 32 52.99 27.45 20.34
N ASN A 33 52.46 27.14 21.53
CA ASN A 33 52.53 27.96 22.74
C ASN A 33 53.97 28.32 23.16
N GLU A 34 54.13 29.52 23.70
CA GLU A 34 55.30 29.94 24.49
C GLU A 34 55.01 30.02 26.00
N ASN A 35 56.10 29.87 26.76
CA ASN A 35 56.26 29.60 28.19
C ASN A 35 56.05 30.79 29.15
N LYS A 36 55.77 30.44 30.42
CA LYS A 36 56.55 30.72 31.68
C LYS A 36 55.58 30.57 32.88
N LYS A 37 55.90 30.03 34.06
CA LYS A 37 57.16 29.73 34.76
C LYS A 37 56.85 28.90 36.03
N ASP A 38 57.84 28.11 36.46
CA ASP A 38 58.19 27.72 37.85
C ASP A 38 57.15 26.90 38.67
N SER A 39 57.47 25.82 39.40
CA SER A 39 58.73 25.18 39.76
C SER A 39 58.49 23.82 40.47
N LYS A 40 59.50 22.95 40.34
CA LYS A 40 60.05 21.98 41.31
C LYS A 40 59.35 20.65 41.67
N ASN A 41 60.20 19.63 41.47
CA ASN A 41 60.47 18.41 42.25
C ASN A 41 59.46 17.25 42.13
N GLU A 42 59.87 16.14 41.48
CA GLU A 42 60.62 15.00 42.06
C GLU A 42 59.77 14.29 43.14
N ALA A 43 59.58 12.96 43.16
CA ALA A 43 60.12 11.88 42.38
C ALA A 43 59.28 10.61 42.65
N LYS A 44 59.29 9.73 41.65
CA LYS A 44 59.44 8.26 41.72
C LYS A 44 58.48 7.38 42.53
N SER A 45 58.10 6.32 41.80
CA SER A 45 58.02 4.91 42.24
C SER A 45 56.78 4.53 43.03
N GLY A 46 56.00 3.51 42.68
CA GLY A 46 56.27 2.38 41.79
C GLY A 46 55.75 1.10 42.45
N ASN A 47 55.08 0.27 41.64
CA ASN A 47 54.65 -1.13 41.88
C ASN A 47 53.59 -1.39 42.96
N LYS A 48 52.43 -2.01 42.64
CA LYS A 48 52.10 -3.32 42.02
C LYS A 48 52.07 -4.49 43.01
N ASN A 49 51.06 -5.33 42.74
CA ASN A 49 50.74 -6.67 43.23
C ASN A 49 49.99 -6.75 44.58
N SER A 50 48.76 -7.28 44.68
CA SER A 50 48.06 -8.49 44.17
C SER A 50 48.17 -9.69 45.12
N GLY A 51 47.02 -10.32 45.38
CA GLY A 51 46.86 -11.68 45.95
C GLY A 51 46.21 -11.65 47.33
N SER A 52 44.92 -12.01 47.48
CA SER A 52 44.36 -13.38 47.61
C SER A 52 44.78 -14.03 48.94
N GLU A 53 43.90 -14.38 49.89
CA GLU A 53 43.04 -15.58 49.94
C GLU A 53 42.29 -15.56 51.31
N GLN A 54 40.98 -15.76 51.35
CA GLN A 54 40.25 -16.99 51.68
C GLN A 54 40.10 -17.40 53.18
N SER A 55 38.81 -17.53 53.54
CA SER A 55 38.20 -18.63 54.33
C SER A 55 37.85 -18.40 55.82
N GLY A 56 36.58 -18.71 56.15
CA GLY A 56 36.27 -19.65 57.25
C GLY A 56 35.38 -19.17 58.41
N ARG A 57 34.07 -19.51 58.34
CA ARG A 57 33.18 -20.12 59.38
C ARG A 57 33.04 -19.37 60.75
N GLN A 58 31.90 -19.27 61.46
CA GLN A 58 30.70 -20.10 61.66
C GLN A 58 29.67 -19.32 62.54
N ARG A 59 28.37 -19.48 62.22
CA ARG A 59 27.13 -19.57 63.05
C ARG A 59 27.03 -18.96 64.48
N GLN A 60 25.98 -18.14 64.75
CA GLN A 60 24.73 -18.52 65.50
C GLN A 60 23.77 -17.32 65.80
N ASP A 61 22.48 -17.58 65.52
CA ASP A 61 21.23 -17.30 66.26
C ASP A 61 20.68 -15.89 66.62
N GLN A 62 19.33 -15.86 66.52
CA GLN A 62 18.30 -14.97 67.13
C GLN A 62 17.97 -13.64 66.42
N LYS A 63 16.74 -13.09 66.42
CA LYS A 63 15.31 -13.49 66.49
C LYS A 63 14.52 -12.14 66.36
N GLN A 64 13.19 -12.22 66.20
CA GLN A 64 12.18 -11.12 66.19
C GLN A 64 12.03 -10.40 64.84
N ASP A 65 10.98 -10.58 64.03
CA ASP A 65 9.53 -10.80 64.24
C ASP A 65 8.79 -9.58 64.85
N SER A 66 8.04 -8.88 63.99
CA SER A 66 6.92 -8.00 64.38
C SER A 66 5.69 -8.35 63.53
N LYS A 67 4.75 -9.04 64.19
CA LYS A 67 3.31 -9.19 63.85
C LYS A 67 2.61 -7.81 63.94
N GLN A 68 1.40 -7.54 63.43
CA GLN A 68 0.09 -8.19 63.64
C GLN A 68 -0.92 -7.43 62.73
N GLU A 69 -1.70 -8.05 61.81
CA GLU A 69 -2.95 -8.82 61.95
C GLU A 69 -4.29 -8.05 61.76
N PHE A 70 -5.13 -8.61 60.86
CA PHE A 70 -6.60 -8.82 60.89
C PHE A 70 -7.58 -7.60 60.89
N ARG A 71 -8.76 -7.60 60.24
CA ARG A 71 -9.75 -8.64 59.88
C ARG A 71 -10.84 -8.07 58.91
N LYS A 72 -11.41 -8.92 58.02
CA LYS A 72 -12.85 -9.18 57.67
C LYS A 72 -13.85 -8.01 57.45
N ASP A 73 -14.88 -8.01 56.58
CA ASP A 73 -15.70 -9.04 55.90
C ASP A 73 -16.57 -8.39 54.77
N GLN A 74 -16.85 -9.21 53.75
CA GLN A 74 -18.08 -9.46 52.96
C GLN A 74 -19.22 -8.42 52.66
N GLN A 75 -19.66 -8.49 51.38
CA GLN A 75 -21.06 -8.55 50.85
C GLN A 75 -21.90 -7.28 50.54
N GLY A 76 -22.62 -7.37 49.40
CA GLY A 76 -23.95 -6.75 49.13
C GLY A 76 -23.95 -5.62 48.09
N GLN A 77 -24.30 -5.88 46.82
CA GLN A 77 -25.65 -5.78 46.20
C GLN A 77 -26.34 -4.39 46.24
N GLY A 78 -26.88 -3.98 45.07
CA GLY A 78 -28.00 -3.02 44.95
C GLY A 78 -27.67 -1.80 44.09
N ARG A 79 -27.92 -1.82 42.78
CA ARG A 79 -29.15 -1.39 42.08
C ARG A 79 -29.51 0.11 42.18
N SER A 80 -29.88 0.61 41.00
CA SER A 80 -30.83 1.68 40.67
C SER A 80 -30.42 3.15 40.86
N GLY A 81 -30.46 3.87 39.72
CA GLY A 81 -31.60 4.76 39.51
C GLY A 81 -31.32 6.25 39.47
N GLY A 82 -31.02 6.75 38.27
CA GLY A 82 -31.74 7.89 37.71
C GLY A 82 -31.47 9.31 38.23
N PRO A 83 -31.95 10.33 37.51
CA PRO A 83 -31.14 11.51 37.16
C PRO A 83 -31.72 12.82 37.72
N SER A 84 -30.96 13.92 37.64
CA SER A 84 -31.60 15.25 37.69
C SER A 84 -30.87 16.35 36.94
N ARG A 85 -31.70 17.11 36.22
CA ARG A 85 -31.46 18.36 35.51
C ARG A 85 -31.70 19.56 36.44
N GLY A 86 -31.09 20.69 36.06
CA GLY A 86 -31.55 22.06 36.37
C GLY A 86 -30.87 22.65 37.61
N GLY A 87 -30.49 23.92 37.67
CA GLY A 87 -30.66 25.06 36.78
C GLY A 87 -30.61 26.37 37.59
N ARG A 88 -29.93 27.39 37.05
CA ARG A 88 -30.05 28.85 37.29
C ARG A 88 -29.57 29.51 38.59
N GLY A 89 -28.91 30.66 38.38
CA GLY A 89 -28.93 31.89 39.19
C GLY A 89 -27.53 32.31 39.67
N GLY A 90 -27.02 33.54 39.53
CA GLY A 90 -27.50 34.80 38.97
C GLY A 90 -26.55 35.96 39.34
N ARG A 91 -26.84 37.17 38.81
CA ARG A 91 -26.35 38.54 39.16
C ARG A 91 -24.86 38.85 38.93
N GLY A 92 -24.45 40.03 38.47
CA GLY A 92 -25.12 41.30 38.14
C GLY A 92 -24.08 42.38 37.80
N GLY A 93 -24.50 43.52 37.24
CA GLY A 93 -23.64 44.72 37.10
C GLY A 93 -24.01 45.67 35.95
N ARG A 94 -24.77 46.73 36.26
CA ARG A 94 -24.91 48.00 35.49
C ARG A 94 -23.59 48.79 35.58
N GLY A 95 -23.20 49.75 34.74
CA GLY A 95 -23.80 50.50 33.64
C GLY A 95 -22.92 51.75 33.37
N GLY A 96 -23.06 52.40 32.20
CA GLY A 96 -22.41 53.68 31.86
C GLY A 96 -22.69 54.10 30.41
N GLN A 97 -23.22 55.31 30.22
CA GLN A 97 -23.90 55.84 29.03
C GLN A 97 -23.01 56.71 28.12
N GLY A 98 -23.50 56.88 26.87
CA GLY A 98 -23.27 58.02 25.96
C GLY A 98 -22.87 57.54 24.56
N GLY A 99 -23.49 57.89 23.43
CA GLY A 99 -24.58 58.81 23.07
C GLY A 99 -24.44 59.14 21.57
N ASN A 100 -25.56 59.37 20.88
CA ASN A 100 -25.79 59.76 19.47
C ASN A 100 -25.66 58.72 18.35
N ALA A 101 -26.44 58.72 17.24
CA ALA A 101 -27.81 59.09 16.85
C ALA A 101 -27.84 59.24 15.30
N ASN A 102 -28.99 58.94 14.68
CA ASN A 102 -29.41 59.14 13.28
C ASN A 102 -28.78 58.21 12.21
N GLY A 103 -29.50 57.61 11.26
CA GLY A 103 -30.92 57.54 10.85
C GLY A 103 -30.94 56.50 9.71
N GLY A 104 -31.95 55.66 9.45
CA GLY A 104 -33.37 55.97 9.33
C GLY A 104 -33.72 56.17 7.85
N GLY A 105 -34.18 55.12 7.15
CA GLY A 105 -34.71 55.28 5.78
C GLY A 105 -34.97 53.99 5.00
N ASN A 106 -36.13 53.36 5.24
CA ASN A 106 -36.78 52.39 4.33
C ASN A 106 -37.20 53.07 3.02
N ASN A 107 -37.14 52.38 1.86
CA ASN A 107 -38.35 52.20 1.06
C ASN A 107 -38.30 51.07 0.01
N ARG A 108 -39.50 50.56 -0.25
CA ARG A 108 -39.90 49.41 -1.08
C ARG A 108 -40.00 49.73 -2.58
N GLY A 109 -39.90 48.69 -3.40
CA GLY A 109 -40.91 48.37 -4.42
C GLY A 109 -40.63 48.76 -5.87
N GLY A 110 -40.65 47.76 -6.76
CA GLY A 110 -40.72 47.95 -8.22
C GLY A 110 -40.89 46.63 -8.98
N ARG A 111 -42.11 46.36 -9.44
CA ARG A 111 -42.51 45.26 -10.35
C ARG A 111 -42.23 45.64 -11.82
N GLY A 112 -41.99 44.63 -12.67
CA GLY A 112 -42.60 44.55 -14.00
C GLY A 112 -41.68 44.22 -15.18
N GLY A 113 -42.05 43.20 -15.97
CA GLY A 113 -41.57 43.01 -17.35
C GLY A 113 -41.54 41.55 -17.86
N GLN A 114 -42.64 41.09 -18.47
CA GLN A 114 -42.80 39.81 -19.19
C GLN A 114 -42.60 39.96 -20.71
N GLY A 115 -42.24 38.84 -21.37
CA GLY A 115 -42.40 38.55 -22.82
C GLY A 115 -41.10 38.01 -23.43
N GLY A 116 -41.00 36.88 -24.16
CA GLY A 116 -41.96 35.93 -24.73
C GLY A 116 -41.44 35.47 -26.12
N GLN A 117 -41.52 34.16 -26.42
CA GLN A 117 -41.22 33.44 -27.69
C GLN A 117 -39.73 33.12 -27.95
N GLY A 118 -39.28 31.93 -28.38
CA GLY A 118 -39.94 30.75 -28.97
C GLY A 118 -39.19 30.35 -30.25
N GLY A 119 -38.45 29.22 -30.27
CA GLY A 119 -37.73 28.75 -31.47
C GLY A 119 -37.10 27.37 -31.28
N ARG A 120 -37.48 26.42 -32.15
CA ARG A 120 -37.30 24.97 -32.07
C ARG A 120 -35.94 24.48 -32.61
N GLY A 121 -35.46 23.38 -32.03
CA GLY A 121 -35.10 22.15 -32.75
C GLY A 121 -33.76 22.10 -33.52
N GLY A 122 -32.82 21.31 -32.98
CA GLY A 122 -31.66 20.79 -33.68
C GLY A 122 -31.17 19.52 -33.00
N ASN A 123 -31.65 18.38 -33.48
CA ASN A 123 -31.28 17.03 -33.08
C ASN A 123 -29.88 16.73 -33.64
N ASP A 124 -28.87 16.49 -32.80
CA ASP A 124 -27.69 15.73 -33.21
C ASP A 124 -27.42 14.62 -32.18
N ARG A 125 -27.83 13.41 -32.59
CA ARG A 125 -27.53 12.14 -31.97
C ARG A 125 -26.22 11.63 -32.59
N GLY A 126 -25.19 11.40 -31.78
CA GLY A 126 -24.04 10.62 -32.22
C GLY A 126 -22.82 10.77 -31.31
N GLY A 127 -22.59 9.81 -30.42
CA GLY A 127 -21.35 9.73 -29.65
C GLY A 127 -21.56 9.25 -28.22
N ARG A 128 -21.99 7.98 -28.04
CA ARG A 128 -21.82 7.27 -26.75
C ARG A 128 -20.33 7.00 -26.54
N GLY A 129 -19.60 8.00 -26.06
CA GLY A 129 -18.33 7.81 -25.36
C GLY A 129 -18.63 7.57 -23.89
N GLY A 130 -18.24 6.41 -23.37
CA GLY A 130 -18.42 6.04 -21.97
C GLY A 130 -17.83 7.10 -21.05
N ARG A 131 -18.70 7.86 -20.37
CA ARG A 131 -18.29 8.68 -19.23
C ARG A 131 -17.96 7.71 -18.10
N ARG A 132 -16.67 7.41 -17.92
CA ARG A 132 -16.16 6.82 -16.67
C ARG A 132 -16.69 7.70 -15.54
N ASN A 133 -17.50 7.12 -14.64
CA ASN A 133 -17.88 7.75 -13.38
C ASN A 133 -16.61 7.85 -12.53
N VAL A 134 -15.79 8.87 -12.79
CA VAL A 134 -14.73 9.25 -11.87
C VAL A 134 -15.43 9.81 -10.65
N VAL A 135 -15.43 9.05 -9.56
CA VAL A 135 -15.85 9.56 -8.25
C VAL A 135 -15.06 10.85 -8.02
N GLN A 136 -15.75 12.00 -8.10
CA GLN A 136 -15.15 13.30 -7.82
C GLN A 136 -14.92 13.38 -6.31
N SER A 137 -13.93 12.64 -5.82
CA SER A 137 -13.37 12.92 -4.50
C SER A 137 -12.85 14.36 -4.53
N MET A 138 -13.02 15.08 -3.42
CA MET A 138 -12.41 16.40 -3.26
C MET A 138 -10.89 16.19 -3.34
N GLN A 139 -10.34 16.47 -4.51
CA GLN A 139 -8.96 16.23 -4.85
C GLN A 139 -8.29 17.60 -5.06
N GLY A 140 -7.13 17.80 -4.43
CA GLY A 140 -6.38 19.06 -4.40
C GLY A 140 -5.32 19.07 -3.30
N ALA A 141 -4.43 20.07 -3.28
CA ALA A 141 -3.46 20.26 -2.18
C ALA A 141 -4.13 20.65 -0.84
N ASP A 142 -5.39 21.05 -0.94
CA ASP A 142 -6.31 21.45 0.11
C ASP A 142 -7.70 20.95 -0.28
N LEU A 143 -8.39 20.23 0.62
CA LEU A 143 -9.75 19.73 0.38
C LEU A 143 -10.78 20.87 0.21
N THR A 144 -10.40 22.13 0.44
CA THR A 144 -11.28 23.29 0.36
C THR A 144 -11.22 24.03 -0.99
N GLN A 145 -10.26 23.72 -1.87
CA GLN A 145 -10.10 24.41 -3.16
C GLN A 145 -9.85 23.43 -4.30
N ARG A 146 -10.71 23.50 -5.33
CA ARG A 146 -10.54 22.73 -6.56
C ARG A 146 -9.49 23.38 -7.44
N LEU A 147 -8.45 22.63 -7.81
CA LEU A 147 -7.45 23.09 -8.76
C LEU A 147 -8.03 23.12 -10.19
N PRO A 148 -7.64 24.11 -11.02
CA PRO A 148 -8.04 24.13 -12.42
C PRO A 148 -7.35 23.03 -13.22
N GLU A 149 -7.85 22.76 -14.43
CA GLU A 149 -7.10 21.97 -15.40
C GLU A 149 -5.75 22.64 -15.68
N PRO A 150 -4.65 21.88 -15.76
CA PRO A 150 -3.32 22.44 -15.96
C PRO A 150 -3.22 23.05 -17.37
N PRO A 151 -2.50 24.18 -17.52
CA PRO A 151 -2.20 24.71 -18.84
C PRO A 151 -1.31 23.74 -19.63
N LYS A 152 -1.08 24.03 -20.92
CA LYS A 152 -0.11 23.29 -21.73
C LYS A 152 1.25 23.25 -21.03
N ALA A 153 1.96 22.13 -21.14
CA ALA A 153 3.27 21.96 -20.54
C ALA A 153 4.22 23.10 -20.97
N PRO A 154 4.99 23.68 -20.02
CA PRO A 154 5.92 24.75 -20.32
C PRO A 154 7.01 24.26 -21.29
N LYS A 155 7.36 25.09 -22.29
CA LYS A 155 8.31 24.71 -23.35
C LYS A 155 9.71 24.40 -22.81
N ASP A 156 10.17 25.22 -21.86
CA ASP A 156 11.49 25.13 -21.24
C ASP A 156 11.41 24.69 -19.76
N GLY A 157 10.25 24.25 -19.30
CA GLY A 157 10.03 23.77 -17.94
C GLY A 157 9.86 22.25 -17.87
N LEU A 158 10.16 21.68 -16.71
CA LEU A 158 9.93 20.26 -16.43
C LEU A 158 8.60 20.11 -15.70
N ARG A 159 7.70 19.31 -16.26
CA ARG A 159 6.41 18.97 -15.65
C ARG A 159 6.49 17.62 -14.95
N ILE A 160 5.95 17.53 -13.74
CA ILE A 160 5.89 16.32 -12.93
C ILE A 160 4.42 16.02 -12.58
N VAL A 161 4.01 14.77 -12.78
CA VAL A 161 2.67 14.27 -12.39
C VAL A 161 2.80 12.86 -11.82
N ALA A 162 2.34 12.65 -10.59
CA ALA A 162 2.18 11.31 -10.04
C ALA A 162 0.81 10.73 -10.42
N LEU A 163 0.80 9.52 -10.98
CA LEU A 163 -0.41 8.75 -11.30
C LEU A 163 -0.75 7.71 -10.22
N GLY A 164 0.14 7.58 -9.23
CA GLY A 164 -0.01 6.74 -8.05
C GLY A 164 1.18 6.94 -7.10
N GLY A 165 1.01 6.57 -5.83
CA GLY A 165 2.06 6.66 -4.81
C GLY A 165 2.12 7.95 -3.99
N ILE A 166 1.28 8.96 -4.26
CA ILE A 166 1.19 10.15 -3.39
C ILE A 166 -0.23 10.31 -2.87
N SER A 167 -0.36 10.50 -1.54
CA SER A 167 -1.58 10.38 -0.73
C SER A 167 -2.05 8.94 -0.45
N GLU A 168 -1.21 7.96 -0.79
CA GLU A 168 -1.37 6.53 -0.57
C GLU A 168 0.02 5.89 -0.38
N ILE A 169 0.08 4.67 0.16
CA ILE A 169 1.31 3.84 0.20
C ILE A 169 1.09 2.66 -0.74
N GLY A 170 1.68 2.74 -1.93
CA GLY A 170 1.45 1.76 -2.98
C GLY A 170 1.40 2.40 -4.36
N ARG A 171 1.43 1.59 -5.42
CA ARG A 171 1.08 2.03 -6.78
C ARG A 171 1.95 3.17 -7.34
N ASN A 172 3.20 3.28 -6.90
CA ASN A 172 4.06 4.38 -7.29
C ASN A 172 4.23 4.45 -8.81
N MET A 173 3.95 5.62 -9.38
CA MET A 173 4.20 5.93 -10.78
C MET A 173 4.27 7.45 -10.95
N THR A 174 5.46 7.96 -11.27
CA THR A 174 5.68 9.39 -11.51
C THR A 174 6.09 9.63 -12.96
N VAL A 175 5.45 10.59 -13.62
CA VAL A 175 5.73 10.97 -15.01
C VAL A 175 6.41 12.33 -15.02
N PHE A 176 7.54 12.40 -15.72
CA PHE A 176 8.31 13.61 -16.00
C PHE A 176 8.17 13.97 -17.48
N GLU A 177 7.75 15.19 -17.78
CA GLU A 177 7.54 15.71 -19.13
C GLU A 177 8.47 16.90 -19.39
N TYR A 178 9.32 16.80 -20.41
CA TYR A 178 10.21 17.88 -20.84
C TYR A 178 10.40 17.85 -22.36
N LYS A 179 10.23 19.00 -23.03
CA LYS A 179 10.33 19.14 -24.50
C LYS A 179 9.51 18.08 -25.26
N ASP A 180 8.26 17.90 -24.83
CA ASP A 180 7.32 16.91 -25.35
C ASP A 180 7.77 15.43 -25.22
N ARG A 181 8.82 15.12 -24.46
CA ARG A 181 9.28 13.76 -24.19
C ARG A 181 8.97 13.38 -22.74
N LEU A 182 8.68 12.10 -22.51
CA LEU A 182 8.25 11.57 -21.22
C LEU A 182 9.26 10.58 -20.65
N LEU A 183 9.51 10.67 -19.34
CA LEU A 183 10.21 9.68 -18.55
C LEU A 183 9.28 9.20 -17.44
N ILE A 184 9.18 7.89 -17.24
CA ILE A 184 8.37 7.31 -16.16
C ILE A 184 9.33 6.80 -15.10
N VAL A 185 9.07 7.11 -13.83
CA VAL A 185 9.77 6.54 -12.67
C VAL A 185 8.79 5.67 -11.89
N ASP A 186 9.13 4.39 -11.80
CA ASP A 186 8.35 3.31 -11.20
C ASP A 186 6.96 3.08 -11.84
N CYS A 187 6.41 1.88 -11.62
CA CYS A 187 5.05 1.50 -12.03
C CYS A 187 4.57 0.32 -11.18
N GLY A 188 4.05 0.65 -9.99
CA GLY A 188 3.68 -0.32 -8.96
C GLY A 188 2.21 -0.68 -8.87
N VAL A 189 1.88 -1.58 -7.94
CA VAL A 189 0.48 -1.88 -7.52
C VAL A 189 0.21 -1.44 -6.08
N LEU A 190 -1.06 -1.29 -5.75
CA LEU A 190 -1.58 -1.20 -4.38
C LEU A 190 -2.42 -2.45 -4.10
N PHE A 191 -2.34 -2.95 -2.87
CA PHE A 191 -3.16 -4.07 -2.41
C PHE A 191 -4.52 -3.55 -1.93
N PRO A 192 -5.63 -4.22 -2.29
CA PRO A 192 -6.97 -3.80 -1.88
C PRO A 192 -7.19 -3.99 -0.37
N SER A 193 -8.04 -3.14 0.18
CA SER A 193 -8.53 -3.19 1.56
C SER A 193 -9.82 -4.00 1.66
N SER A 194 -10.43 -4.02 2.85
CA SER A 194 -11.76 -4.61 3.05
C SER A 194 -12.85 -3.95 2.20
N ASP A 195 -12.66 -2.71 1.77
CA ASP A 195 -13.69 -1.94 1.05
C ASP A 195 -13.70 -2.20 -0.46
N GLU A 196 -12.72 -2.93 -0.99
CA GLU A 196 -12.65 -3.35 -2.39
C GLU A 196 -12.86 -4.87 -2.55
N PRO A 197 -14.07 -5.41 -2.27
CA PRO A 197 -14.33 -6.84 -2.30
C PRO A 197 -14.10 -7.46 -3.68
N GLY A 198 -13.32 -8.55 -3.71
CA GLY A 198 -13.04 -9.32 -4.92
C GLY A 198 -12.06 -8.65 -5.90
N VAL A 199 -11.41 -7.56 -5.50
CA VAL A 199 -10.27 -7.01 -6.24
C VAL A 199 -9.00 -7.76 -5.81
N ASP A 200 -8.11 -8.04 -6.75
CA ASP A 200 -6.79 -8.63 -6.49
C ASP A 200 -5.70 -7.56 -6.33
N LEU A 201 -5.68 -6.58 -7.24
CA LEU A 201 -4.66 -5.51 -7.31
C LEU A 201 -5.28 -4.20 -7.81
N ILE A 202 -4.70 -3.07 -7.38
CA ILE A 202 -5.05 -1.73 -7.83
C ILE A 202 -3.86 -1.12 -8.58
N LEU A 203 -4.07 -0.67 -9.82
CA LEU A 203 -3.04 -0.14 -10.73
C LEU A 203 -3.13 1.38 -10.89
N PRO A 204 -2.03 2.07 -11.27
CA PRO A 204 -2.07 3.49 -11.59
C PRO A 204 -3.04 3.74 -12.75
N ASP A 205 -3.73 4.87 -12.74
CA ASP A 205 -4.61 5.23 -13.85
C ASP A 205 -3.80 5.76 -15.04
N PHE A 206 -3.74 4.96 -16.11
CA PHE A 206 -3.03 5.30 -17.33
C PHE A 206 -3.77 6.29 -18.24
N SER A 207 -4.96 6.78 -17.87
CA SER A 207 -5.73 7.74 -18.68
C SER A 207 -4.93 8.97 -19.07
N TYR A 208 -4.08 9.49 -18.17
CA TYR A 208 -3.18 10.62 -18.44
C TYR A 208 -2.18 10.35 -19.58
N MET A 209 -1.85 9.08 -19.83
CA MET A 209 -0.89 8.63 -20.85
C MET A 209 -1.55 8.31 -22.19
N GLU A 210 -2.88 8.27 -22.28
CA GLU A 210 -3.60 8.06 -23.52
C GLU A 210 -3.18 9.11 -24.57
N GLY A 211 -2.77 8.65 -25.76
CA GLY A 211 -2.24 9.50 -26.83
C GLY A 211 -0.83 10.05 -26.60
N LYS A 212 -0.09 9.61 -25.57
CA LYS A 212 1.30 10.06 -25.28
C LYS A 212 2.35 8.94 -25.24
N TRP A 213 1.97 7.69 -25.46
CA TRP A 213 2.85 6.53 -25.29
C TRP A 213 4.09 6.54 -26.21
N ASP A 214 3.96 7.11 -27.41
CA ASP A 214 5.03 7.31 -28.40
C ASP A 214 6.09 8.33 -27.94
N ARG A 215 5.74 9.17 -26.97
CA ARG A 215 6.61 10.20 -26.38
C ARG A 215 7.47 9.66 -25.23
N VAL A 216 7.18 8.45 -24.75
CA VAL A 216 7.90 7.81 -23.63
C VAL A 216 9.29 7.35 -24.06
N GLU A 217 10.32 7.87 -23.40
CA GLU A 217 11.72 7.51 -23.65
C GLU A 217 12.13 6.24 -22.93
N ALA A 218 11.73 6.11 -21.66
CA ALA A 218 12.06 4.96 -20.83
C ALA A 218 11.15 4.88 -19.59
N LEU A 219 11.14 3.69 -19.00
CA LEU A 219 10.72 3.44 -17.63
C LEU A 219 11.98 3.24 -16.79
N VAL A 220 12.21 4.09 -15.81
CA VAL A 220 13.29 3.94 -14.82
C VAL A 220 12.69 3.36 -13.56
N VAL A 221 13.31 2.33 -12.99
CA VAL A 221 12.81 1.67 -11.79
C VAL A 221 13.83 1.80 -10.66
N THR A 222 13.38 2.31 -9.51
CA THR A 222 14.22 2.56 -8.34
C THR A 222 14.62 1.25 -7.65
N HIS A 223 13.67 0.34 -7.47
CA HIS A 223 13.88 -0.95 -6.84
C HIS A 223 12.74 -1.96 -7.12
N GLY A 224 12.91 -3.20 -6.68
CA GLY A 224 12.07 -4.35 -7.04
C GLY A 224 10.86 -4.66 -6.15
N HIS A 225 10.33 -3.72 -5.37
CA HIS A 225 9.09 -3.97 -4.61
C HIS A 225 7.83 -3.92 -5.49
N GLU A 226 6.79 -4.65 -5.08
CA GLU A 226 5.54 -4.78 -5.86
C GLU A 226 4.85 -3.43 -6.08
N ASP A 227 4.93 -2.53 -5.11
CA ASP A 227 4.45 -1.15 -5.22
C ASP A 227 5.33 -0.22 -6.06
N HIS A 228 6.40 -0.75 -6.69
CA HIS A 228 7.23 -0.05 -7.68
C HIS A 228 7.33 -0.78 -9.03
N ILE A 229 7.17 -2.12 -9.06
CA ILE A 229 7.27 -2.92 -10.30
C ILE A 229 6.01 -3.66 -10.69
N GLY A 230 5.04 -3.72 -9.78
CA GLY A 230 3.89 -4.59 -9.90
C GLY A 230 3.09 -4.31 -11.16
N ALA A 231 2.84 -3.04 -11.52
CA ALA A 231 2.01 -2.67 -12.66
C ALA A 231 2.72 -2.69 -14.03
N ILE A 232 4.03 -2.95 -14.08
CA ILE A 232 4.82 -3.00 -15.32
C ILE A 232 4.22 -3.92 -16.41
N PRO A 233 3.73 -5.15 -16.11
CA PRO A 233 3.12 -6.00 -17.13
C PRO A 233 1.94 -5.35 -17.85
N TRP A 234 1.17 -4.50 -17.15
CA TRP A 234 0.03 -3.78 -17.71
C TRP A 234 0.47 -2.54 -18.50
N LEU A 235 1.50 -1.83 -18.04
CA LEU A 235 2.11 -0.74 -18.80
C LEU A 235 2.66 -1.23 -20.15
N LEU A 236 3.37 -2.38 -20.17
CA LEU A 236 3.92 -2.94 -21.40
C LEU A 236 2.86 -3.50 -22.36
N LYS A 237 1.64 -3.78 -21.90
CA LYS A 237 0.51 -4.08 -22.81
C LYS A 237 0.08 -2.84 -23.61
N GLN A 238 0.27 -1.64 -23.07
CA GLN A 238 0.01 -0.38 -23.79
C GLN A 238 1.11 -0.10 -24.81
N ARG A 239 2.37 -0.29 -24.42
CA ARG A 239 3.53 -0.18 -25.32
C ARG A 239 4.66 -1.11 -24.89
N GLY A 240 4.83 -2.22 -25.61
CA GLY A 240 5.73 -3.31 -25.23
C GLY A 240 7.21 -3.07 -25.46
N ASP A 241 7.58 -1.99 -26.15
CA ASP A 241 8.94 -1.74 -26.60
C ASP A 241 9.67 -0.63 -25.80
N ILE A 242 9.05 -0.12 -24.73
CA ILE A 242 9.64 0.84 -23.79
C ILE A 242 10.85 0.18 -23.10
N PRO A 243 12.04 0.81 -23.12
CA PRO A 243 13.20 0.31 -22.40
C PRO A 243 13.02 0.50 -20.89
N ILE A 244 13.23 -0.58 -20.13
CA ILE A 244 13.23 -0.59 -18.66
C ILE A 244 14.66 -0.45 -18.18
N ILE A 245 14.93 0.59 -17.39
CA ILE A 245 16.25 0.91 -16.82
C ILE A 245 16.19 0.63 -15.33
N ALA A 246 16.98 -0.31 -14.83
CA ALA A 246 17.03 -0.63 -13.40
C ALA A 246 18.32 -1.37 -13.02
N SER A 247 18.51 -1.61 -11.73
CA SER A 247 19.57 -2.48 -11.23
C SER A 247 19.39 -3.94 -11.64
N ARG A 248 20.47 -4.70 -11.62
CA ARG A 248 20.52 -6.10 -12.05
C ARG A 248 19.49 -6.97 -11.32
N PHE A 249 19.40 -6.87 -10.00
CA PHE A 249 18.42 -7.61 -9.21
C PHE A 249 16.99 -7.19 -9.55
N THR A 250 16.74 -5.88 -9.65
CA THR A 250 15.42 -5.33 -10.01
C THR A 250 14.97 -5.80 -11.39
N LEU A 251 15.85 -5.77 -12.40
CA LEU A 251 15.58 -6.28 -13.74
C LEU A 251 15.26 -7.77 -13.73
N ALA A 252 15.99 -8.58 -12.95
CA ALA A 252 15.73 -10.01 -12.86
C ALA A 252 14.33 -10.30 -12.26
N LEU A 253 13.91 -9.55 -11.23
CA LEU A 253 12.56 -9.66 -10.67
C LEU A 253 11.48 -9.24 -11.68
N ILE A 254 11.69 -8.14 -12.41
CA ILE A 254 10.79 -7.67 -13.46
C ILE A 254 10.68 -8.70 -14.58
N GLN A 255 11.79 -9.23 -15.07
CA GLN A 255 11.80 -10.26 -16.12
C GLN A 255 11.05 -11.52 -15.67
N ALA A 256 11.27 -11.96 -14.44
CA ALA A 256 10.59 -13.12 -13.87
C ALA A 256 9.07 -12.90 -13.76
N LYS A 257 8.63 -11.70 -13.39
CA LYS A 257 7.21 -11.31 -13.40
C LYS A 257 6.64 -11.31 -14.82
N LEU A 258 7.35 -10.70 -15.78
CA LEU A 258 6.91 -10.58 -17.16
C LEU A 258 6.82 -11.92 -17.90
N GLN A 259 7.61 -12.93 -17.50
CA GLN A 259 7.47 -14.30 -18.00
C GLN A 259 6.08 -14.89 -17.71
N GLU A 260 5.49 -14.60 -16.54
CA GLU A 260 4.12 -15.05 -16.21
C GLU A 260 3.07 -14.44 -17.14
N HIS A 261 3.35 -13.24 -17.64
CA HIS A 261 2.52 -12.52 -18.61
C HIS A 261 2.92 -12.77 -20.07
N ARG A 262 3.93 -13.63 -20.33
CA ARG A 262 4.48 -13.93 -21.66
C ARG A 262 5.01 -12.70 -22.41
N ILE A 263 5.52 -11.71 -21.66
CA ILE A 263 6.10 -10.47 -22.20
C ILE A 263 7.62 -10.58 -22.19
N ARG A 264 8.27 -10.16 -23.28
CA ARG A 264 9.73 -10.03 -23.36
C ARG A 264 10.10 -8.54 -23.30
N PRO A 265 10.64 -8.04 -22.18
CA PRO A 265 10.97 -6.62 -22.05
C PRO A 265 12.25 -6.25 -22.82
N LYS A 266 12.35 -4.97 -23.23
CA LYS A 266 13.66 -4.34 -23.48
C LYS A 266 14.22 -3.86 -22.14
N THR A 267 15.42 -4.30 -21.78
CA THR A 267 16.03 -3.96 -20.48
C THR A 267 17.39 -3.31 -20.67
N VAL A 268 17.74 -2.41 -19.75
CA VAL A 268 19.00 -1.69 -19.68
C VAL A 268 19.46 -1.74 -18.23
N GLU A 269 20.47 -2.54 -17.96
CA GLU A 269 21.06 -2.66 -16.63
C GLU A 269 21.89 -1.41 -16.30
N VAL A 270 21.74 -0.89 -15.08
CA VAL A 270 22.53 0.22 -14.53
C VAL A 270 22.90 -0.04 -13.07
N ASN A 271 23.98 0.60 -12.62
CA ASN A 271 24.40 0.66 -11.22
C ASN A 271 24.63 2.12 -10.78
N GLU A 272 25.06 2.34 -9.54
CA GLU A 272 25.26 3.65 -8.93
C GLU A 272 26.34 4.52 -9.57
N GLN A 273 27.17 3.97 -10.46
CA GLN A 273 28.24 4.69 -11.15
C GLN A 273 27.82 5.12 -12.57
N ASP A 274 26.70 4.58 -13.06
CA ASP A 274 26.27 4.81 -14.42
C ASP A 274 25.63 6.18 -14.62
N ARG A 275 25.83 6.71 -15.82
CA ARG A 275 25.16 7.89 -16.34
C ARG A 275 24.60 7.59 -17.72
N LEU A 276 23.35 7.95 -17.96
CA LEU A 276 22.63 7.54 -19.15
C LEU A 276 21.79 8.67 -19.73
N GLN A 277 21.97 8.95 -21.02
CA GLN A 277 21.10 9.85 -21.75
C GLN A 277 19.89 9.09 -22.33
N ARG A 278 18.68 9.58 -22.07
CA ARG A 278 17.43 9.10 -22.68
C ARG A 278 16.60 10.28 -23.15
N GLY A 279 16.56 10.50 -24.46
CA GLY A 279 15.99 11.73 -25.01
C GLY A 279 16.65 12.96 -24.39
N PRO A 280 15.86 13.91 -23.86
CA PRO A 280 16.41 15.11 -23.21
C PRO A 280 16.76 14.91 -21.72
N PHE A 281 16.61 13.70 -21.18
CA PHE A 281 16.89 13.38 -19.78
C PHE A 281 18.29 12.80 -19.62
N ASP A 282 19.11 13.45 -18.80
CA ASP A 282 20.39 12.95 -18.34
C ASP A 282 20.22 12.33 -16.95
N LEU A 283 20.34 11.01 -16.89
CA LEU A 283 20.07 10.20 -15.70
C LEU A 283 21.37 9.83 -15.02
N ARG A 284 21.47 10.09 -13.72
CA ARG A 284 22.56 9.63 -12.86
C ARG A 284 21.97 8.85 -11.69
N PHE A 285 22.63 7.78 -11.28
CA PHE A 285 22.15 6.92 -10.21
C PHE A 285 23.02 7.06 -8.97
N PHE A 286 22.48 6.69 -7.81
CA PHE A 286 23.25 6.58 -6.56
C PHE A 286 22.69 5.45 -5.70
N ALA A 287 23.56 4.84 -4.89
CA ALA A 287 23.18 3.72 -4.03
C ALA A 287 22.22 4.18 -2.91
N VAL A 288 21.19 3.38 -2.67
CA VAL A 288 20.18 3.60 -1.62
C VAL A 288 20.03 2.32 -0.80
N ASN A 289 19.97 2.44 0.52
CA ASN A 289 19.53 1.36 1.40
C ASN A 289 18.02 1.33 1.49
N HIS A 290 17.49 0.11 1.44
CA HIS A 290 16.08 -0.19 1.66
C HIS A 290 15.96 -1.66 2.08
N SER A 291 14.75 -2.20 2.20
CA SER A 291 14.52 -3.60 2.59
C SER A 291 14.63 -4.62 1.44
N ILE A 292 15.34 -4.26 0.37
CA ILE A 292 15.63 -5.11 -0.80
C ILE A 292 17.01 -4.73 -1.39
N PRO A 293 17.77 -5.67 -1.98
CA PRO A 293 19.07 -5.37 -2.58
C PRO A 293 19.05 -4.45 -3.80
N GLU A 294 20.21 -3.82 -4.02
CA GLU A 294 20.54 -3.05 -5.23
C GLU A 294 19.55 -1.92 -5.55
N CYS A 295 18.98 -1.25 -4.54
CA CYS A 295 18.17 -0.05 -4.75
C CYS A 295 19.00 1.12 -5.27
N LEU A 296 18.36 1.94 -6.10
CA LEU A 296 18.95 3.13 -6.71
C LEU A 296 18.01 4.34 -6.53
N GLY A 297 18.60 5.45 -6.08
CA GLY A 297 18.02 6.77 -6.27
C GLY A 297 18.45 7.35 -7.62
N ILE A 298 17.72 8.37 -8.09
CA ILE A 298 17.87 8.90 -9.45
C ILE A 298 18.01 10.42 -9.40
N ALA A 299 19.03 10.95 -10.05
CA ALA A 299 19.15 12.37 -10.36
C ALA A 299 18.84 12.58 -11.85
N ILE A 300 17.81 13.37 -12.13
CA ILE A 300 17.27 13.64 -13.47
C ILE A 300 17.64 15.08 -13.83
N LYS A 301 18.66 15.25 -14.67
CA LYS A 301 19.06 16.56 -15.20
C LYS A 301 18.38 16.81 -16.54
N THR A 302 17.79 17.99 -16.68
CA THR A 302 17.25 18.52 -17.93
C THR A 302 17.72 19.96 -18.13
N GLY A 303 17.33 20.61 -19.22
CA GLY A 303 17.55 22.04 -19.38
C GLY A 303 16.71 22.91 -18.44
N ALA A 304 15.68 22.36 -17.78
CA ALA A 304 14.86 23.08 -16.80
C ALA A 304 15.44 23.05 -15.37
N GLY A 305 16.34 22.11 -15.08
CA GLY A 305 16.92 21.94 -13.74
C GLY A 305 17.35 20.51 -13.42
N LEU A 306 17.84 20.32 -12.19
CA LEU A 306 18.21 19.05 -11.58
C LEU A 306 17.17 18.61 -10.55
N VAL A 307 16.52 17.47 -10.82
CA VAL A 307 15.63 16.81 -9.87
C VAL A 307 16.32 15.61 -9.24
N VAL A 308 16.19 15.43 -7.93
CA VAL A 308 16.63 14.20 -7.24
C VAL A 308 15.41 13.48 -6.69
N HIS A 309 15.27 12.20 -7.07
CA HIS A 309 14.23 11.30 -6.58
C HIS A 309 14.89 10.20 -5.75
N THR A 310 14.56 10.10 -4.46
CA THR A 310 15.22 9.12 -3.57
C THR A 310 14.86 7.68 -3.89
N GLY A 311 13.68 7.45 -4.47
CA GLY A 311 13.01 6.16 -4.32
C GLY A 311 12.65 5.97 -2.85
N ASP A 312 12.47 4.73 -2.43
CA ASP A 312 12.29 4.41 -1.02
C ASP A 312 13.66 4.31 -0.36
N ILE A 313 13.83 5.01 0.76
CA ILE A 313 15.18 5.28 1.29
C ILE A 313 15.25 5.15 2.80
N LYS A 314 16.38 4.60 3.25
CA LYS A 314 16.85 4.60 4.63
C LYS A 314 18.36 4.89 4.68
N LEU A 315 18.88 5.30 5.83
CA LEU A 315 20.31 5.54 6.07
C LEU A 315 20.89 4.46 7.00
N ASP A 316 20.95 3.21 6.51
CA ASP A 316 21.59 2.12 7.25
C ASP A 316 23.11 2.30 7.25
N GLN A 317 23.70 2.51 8.43
CA GLN A 317 25.14 2.76 8.57
C GLN A 317 25.99 1.48 8.52
N THR A 318 25.37 0.33 8.75
CA THR A 318 26.05 -0.98 8.78
C THR A 318 25.23 -2.02 8.01
N PRO A 319 24.89 -1.77 6.73
CA PRO A 319 24.03 -2.67 5.98
C PRO A 319 24.74 -4.02 5.74
N PRO A 320 24.02 -5.14 5.69
CA PRO A 320 24.61 -6.47 5.52
C PRO A 320 25.50 -6.64 4.28
N ASP A 321 25.19 -5.93 3.20
CA ASP A 321 25.97 -5.93 1.95
C ASP A 321 27.14 -4.93 1.93
N ARG A 322 27.32 -4.17 3.02
CA ARG A 322 28.36 -3.13 3.17
C ARG A 322 28.26 -2.01 2.13
N ARG A 323 27.08 -1.81 1.55
CA ARG A 323 26.80 -0.74 0.59
C ARG A 323 25.84 0.27 1.23
N PRO A 324 26.32 1.22 2.04
CA PRO A 324 25.45 2.26 2.62
C PRO A 324 24.88 3.18 1.53
N THR A 325 23.77 3.84 1.82
CA THR A 325 23.25 4.94 1.01
C THR A 325 24.35 5.96 0.74
N ASP A 326 24.52 6.35 -0.53
CA ASP A 326 25.63 7.22 -0.96
C ASP A 326 25.34 8.70 -0.62
N LEU A 327 25.41 9.01 0.68
CA LEU A 327 25.35 10.38 1.20
C LEU A 327 26.41 11.30 0.55
N PRO A 328 27.66 10.85 0.31
CA PRO A 328 28.62 11.65 -0.46
C PRO A 328 28.13 12.03 -1.86
N ALA A 329 27.47 11.13 -2.61
CA ALA A 329 26.89 11.47 -3.92
C ALA A 329 25.75 12.48 -3.79
N LEU A 330 24.86 12.31 -2.82
CA LEU A 330 23.80 13.28 -2.53
C LEU A 330 24.38 14.67 -2.20
N SER A 331 25.47 14.72 -1.42
CA SER A 331 26.16 15.99 -1.14
C SER A 331 26.77 16.62 -2.38
N ARG A 332 27.41 15.83 -3.27
CA ARG A 332 27.95 16.33 -4.55
C ARG A 332 26.85 16.84 -5.48
N LEU A 333 25.69 16.20 -5.50
CA LEU A 333 24.51 16.70 -6.23
C LEU A 333 24.02 18.01 -5.63
N GLY A 334 24.01 18.13 -4.29
CA GLY A 334 23.70 19.37 -3.61
C GLY A 334 24.66 20.51 -3.94
N ASP A 335 25.96 20.22 -4.10
CA ASP A 335 26.97 21.21 -4.53
C ASP A 335 26.78 21.67 -5.98
N GLU A 336 26.18 20.84 -6.84
CA GLU A 336 25.81 21.21 -8.21
C GLU A 336 24.56 22.12 -8.26
N GLY A 337 23.76 22.11 -7.18
CA GLY A 337 22.47 22.78 -7.09
C GLY A 337 21.31 21.86 -7.49
N VAL A 338 20.58 21.37 -6.50
CA VAL A 338 19.34 20.58 -6.71
C VAL A 338 18.14 21.51 -6.71
N ASP A 339 17.44 21.58 -7.84
CA ASP A 339 16.28 22.45 -8.00
C ASP A 339 15.04 21.88 -7.30
N LEU A 340 14.84 20.57 -7.36
CA LEU A 340 13.69 19.90 -6.75
C LEU A 340 14.07 18.54 -6.16
N PHE A 341 13.70 18.32 -4.90
CA PHE A 341 13.95 17.06 -4.20
C PHE A 341 12.64 16.31 -3.89
N LEU A 342 12.51 15.11 -4.46
CA LEU A 342 11.41 14.17 -4.23
C LEU A 342 11.89 13.13 -3.21
N CYS A 343 11.37 13.22 -1.99
CA CYS A 343 11.81 12.44 -0.84
C CYS A 343 10.69 11.54 -0.30
N ASP A 344 11.02 10.27 -0.03
CA ASP A 344 10.18 9.30 0.67
C ASP A 344 9.64 9.88 1.99
N SER A 345 8.34 9.73 2.22
CA SER A 345 7.64 10.25 3.39
C SER A 345 7.16 9.18 4.35
N THR A 346 7.24 7.88 4.01
CA THR A 346 6.53 6.80 4.70
C THR A 346 6.68 6.83 6.22
N ASN A 347 7.88 7.11 6.73
CA ASN A 347 8.16 7.20 8.16
C ASN A 347 8.48 8.62 8.66
N ALA A 348 8.10 9.67 7.93
CA ALA A 348 8.38 11.06 8.33
C ALA A 348 7.73 11.47 9.67
N THR A 349 6.66 10.78 10.09
CA THR A 349 6.01 10.98 11.39
C THR A 349 6.71 10.24 12.55
N THR A 350 7.66 9.36 12.26
CA THR A 350 8.37 8.55 13.25
C THR A 350 9.67 9.26 13.65
N PRO A 351 9.84 9.65 14.93
CA PRO A 351 11.05 10.33 15.38
C PRO A 351 12.26 9.39 15.44
N GLY A 352 13.45 9.97 15.30
CA GLY A 352 14.72 9.28 15.53
C GLY A 352 15.35 8.71 14.26
N ILE A 353 16.10 7.62 14.41
CA ILE A 353 16.85 6.93 13.36
C ILE A 353 16.43 5.45 13.40
N SER A 354 16.21 4.86 12.23
CA SER A 354 15.83 3.46 12.12
C SER A 354 17.01 2.51 12.38
N GLU A 355 16.72 1.35 12.97
CA GLU A 355 17.73 0.34 13.32
C GLU A 355 18.32 -0.33 12.07
N SER A 356 19.61 -0.67 12.08
CA SER A 356 20.25 -1.39 10.97
C SER A 356 19.68 -2.81 10.78
N GLU A 357 19.59 -3.29 9.53
CA GLU A 357 19.23 -4.70 9.25
C GLU A 357 20.20 -5.68 9.94
N SER A 358 21.45 -5.28 10.16
CA SER A 358 22.45 -6.08 10.87
C SER A 358 22.08 -6.38 12.34
N GLN A 359 21.23 -5.55 12.97
CA GLN A 359 20.77 -5.77 14.35
C GLN A 359 19.78 -6.94 14.48
N ILE A 360 19.19 -7.39 13.37
CA ILE A 360 18.26 -8.52 13.36
C ILE A 360 18.99 -9.86 13.49
N VAL A 361 20.22 -9.95 12.96
CA VAL A 361 20.99 -11.21 12.86
C VAL A 361 21.18 -11.90 14.22
N PRO A 362 21.64 -11.22 15.30
CA PRO A 362 21.81 -11.87 16.60
C PRO A 362 20.50 -12.39 17.18
N THR A 363 19.41 -11.64 16.98
CA THR A 363 18.07 -12.01 17.46
C THR A 363 17.55 -13.25 16.73
N LEU A 364 17.62 -13.29 15.40
CA LEU A 364 17.21 -14.47 14.64
C LEU A 364 18.04 -15.69 15.00
N ARG A 365 19.36 -15.54 15.17
CA ARG A 365 20.22 -16.63 15.62
C ARG A 365 19.75 -17.20 16.96
N ARG A 366 19.51 -16.35 17.95
CA ARG A 366 18.99 -16.75 19.27
C ARG A 366 17.65 -17.47 19.15
N LEU A 367 16.68 -16.86 18.47
CA LEU A 367 15.32 -17.39 18.35
C LEU A 367 15.27 -18.75 17.62
N VAL A 368 16.09 -18.93 16.58
CA VAL A 368 16.16 -20.18 15.82
C VAL A 368 16.89 -21.27 16.61
N THR A 369 17.95 -20.92 17.35
CA THR A 369 18.68 -21.87 18.20
C THR A 369 17.83 -22.35 19.39
N GLU A 370 17.10 -21.45 20.05
CA GLU A 370 16.28 -21.76 21.23
C GLU A 370 14.98 -22.52 20.90
N ALA A 371 14.55 -22.53 19.63
CA ALA A 371 13.29 -23.16 19.24
C ALA A 371 13.31 -24.68 19.50
N LYS A 372 12.29 -25.22 20.18
CA LYS A 372 12.21 -26.66 20.46
C LYS A 372 11.59 -27.46 19.30
N GLN A 373 10.70 -26.85 18.54
CA GLN A 373 10.03 -27.42 17.37
C GLN A 373 10.49 -26.72 16.08
N ARG A 374 9.68 -26.76 15.02
CA ARG A 374 10.01 -26.09 13.77
C ARG A 374 9.95 -24.57 13.96
N VAL A 375 10.71 -23.86 13.13
CA VAL A 375 10.60 -22.41 13.00
C VAL A 375 9.90 -22.11 11.68
N ILE A 376 8.90 -21.23 11.70
CA ILE A 376 8.28 -20.66 10.51
C ILE A 376 8.61 -19.16 10.51
N PHE A 377 9.47 -18.75 9.61
CA PHE A 377 9.88 -17.38 9.41
C PHE A 377 9.08 -16.76 8.26
N ALA A 378 8.21 -15.81 8.57
CA ALA A 378 7.39 -15.09 7.61
C ALA A 378 8.02 -13.72 7.30
N SER A 379 8.29 -13.45 6.02
CA SER A 379 8.86 -12.18 5.54
C SER A 379 8.38 -11.88 4.11
N PHE A 380 8.57 -10.63 3.67
CA PHE A 380 8.46 -10.29 2.26
C PHE A 380 9.46 -11.08 1.42
N ALA A 381 9.01 -11.61 0.27
CA ALA A 381 9.84 -12.40 -0.64
C ALA A 381 10.95 -11.59 -1.33
N SER A 382 10.89 -10.26 -1.27
CA SER A 382 11.93 -9.35 -1.76
C SER A 382 13.07 -9.15 -0.77
N ASN A 383 12.87 -9.37 0.53
CA ASN A 383 13.89 -9.05 1.54
C ASN A 383 14.94 -10.15 1.65
N VAL A 384 15.88 -10.16 0.69
CA VAL A 384 16.99 -11.11 0.62
C VAL A 384 17.88 -11.03 1.86
N TYR A 385 18.12 -9.83 2.41
CA TYR A 385 18.96 -9.66 3.60
C TYR A 385 18.44 -10.45 4.80
N ARG A 386 17.12 -10.40 5.04
CA ARG A 386 16.51 -11.11 6.16
C ARG A 386 16.41 -12.61 5.93
N VAL A 387 16.23 -13.02 4.68
CA VAL A 387 16.29 -14.44 4.32
C VAL A 387 17.72 -14.98 4.48
N GLN A 388 18.75 -14.22 4.11
CA GLN A 388 20.14 -14.59 4.38
C GLN A 388 20.37 -14.77 5.89
N ALA A 389 19.93 -13.79 6.70
CA ALA A 389 20.07 -13.85 8.15
C ALA A 389 19.42 -15.09 8.78
N VAL A 390 18.22 -15.48 8.29
CA VAL A 390 17.55 -16.69 8.80
C VAL A 390 18.20 -17.98 8.30
N ILE A 391 18.79 -18.00 7.09
CA ILE A 391 19.60 -19.13 6.61
C ILE A 391 20.83 -19.29 7.49
N ASP A 392 21.56 -18.22 7.77
CA ASP A 392 22.76 -18.26 8.63
C ASP A 392 22.42 -18.75 10.04
N ALA A 393 21.29 -18.30 10.59
CA ALA A 393 20.75 -18.79 11.86
C ALA A 393 20.40 -20.29 11.81
N ALA A 394 19.78 -20.76 10.71
CA ALA A 394 19.45 -22.17 10.53
C ALA A 394 20.71 -23.05 10.44
N VAL A 395 21.72 -22.61 9.70
CA VAL A 395 23.02 -23.29 9.61
C VAL A 395 23.68 -23.38 10.98
N ALA A 396 23.72 -22.28 11.73
CA ALA A 396 24.28 -22.25 13.09
C ALA A 396 23.52 -23.17 14.07
N ALA A 397 22.21 -23.37 13.86
CA ALA A 397 21.38 -24.27 14.65
C ALA A 397 21.32 -25.71 14.10
N ASN A 398 22.10 -26.05 13.06
CA ASN A 398 22.09 -27.34 12.38
C ASN A 398 20.69 -27.77 11.90
N ARG A 399 19.96 -26.80 11.31
CA ARG A 399 18.65 -26.96 10.69
C ARG A 399 18.75 -26.80 9.18
N LYS A 400 17.81 -27.40 8.46
CA LYS A 400 17.60 -27.21 7.03
C LYS A 400 16.56 -26.11 6.79
N VAL A 401 16.64 -25.48 5.63
CA VAL A 401 15.73 -24.41 5.21
C VAL A 401 14.87 -24.89 4.05
N ALA A 402 13.57 -24.62 4.08
CA ALA A 402 12.71 -24.80 2.92
C ALA A 402 11.89 -23.54 2.65
N PHE A 403 11.90 -23.10 1.39
CA PHE A 403 11.11 -21.95 0.95
C PHE A 403 9.68 -22.36 0.64
N ASN A 404 8.73 -21.56 1.13
CA ASN A 404 7.31 -21.75 0.91
C ASN A 404 6.70 -20.53 0.22
N GLY A 405 5.94 -20.77 -0.85
CA GLY A 405 5.34 -19.75 -1.70
C GLY A 405 6.11 -19.51 -3.00
N ARG A 406 5.36 -19.34 -4.10
CA ARG A 406 5.92 -19.19 -5.46
C ARG A 406 6.90 -18.03 -5.56
N SER A 407 6.52 -16.85 -5.06
CA SER A 407 7.37 -15.65 -5.09
C SER A 407 8.64 -15.81 -4.25
N MET A 408 8.55 -16.45 -3.07
CA MET A 408 9.71 -16.71 -2.22
C MET A 408 10.72 -17.62 -2.91
N ILE A 409 10.27 -18.76 -3.45
CA ILE A 409 11.14 -19.70 -4.17
C ILE A 409 11.81 -19.02 -5.37
N ARG A 410 11.03 -18.30 -6.17
CA ARG A 410 11.52 -17.64 -7.39
C ARG A 410 12.54 -16.55 -7.07
N ASN A 411 12.22 -15.65 -6.13
CA ASN A 411 13.10 -14.53 -5.80
C ASN A 411 14.39 -15.01 -5.14
N MET A 412 14.33 -16.01 -4.26
CA MET A 412 15.53 -16.55 -3.62
C MET A 412 16.42 -17.31 -4.60
N ARG A 413 15.84 -18.00 -5.59
CA ARG A 413 16.60 -18.59 -6.70
C ARG A 413 17.34 -17.52 -7.51
N ILE A 414 16.66 -16.43 -7.87
CA ILE A 414 17.28 -15.29 -8.58
C ILE A 414 18.41 -14.69 -7.72
N ALA A 415 18.18 -14.51 -6.42
CA ALA A 415 19.19 -13.98 -5.50
C ALA A 415 20.41 -14.92 -5.40
N GLU A 416 20.22 -16.23 -5.35
CA GLU A 416 21.31 -17.23 -5.37
C GLU A 416 22.09 -17.20 -6.69
N GLU A 417 21.39 -17.17 -7.83
CA GLU A 417 22.00 -17.11 -9.17
C GLU A 417 22.83 -15.82 -9.37
N LEU A 418 22.43 -14.71 -8.75
CA LEU A 418 23.13 -13.42 -8.80
C LEU A 418 24.20 -13.24 -7.71
N GLY A 419 24.34 -14.20 -6.79
CA GLY A 419 25.31 -14.18 -5.69
C GLY A 419 24.91 -13.30 -4.49
N LEU A 420 23.66 -12.87 -4.43
CA LEU A 420 23.10 -12.05 -3.33
C LEU A 420 22.62 -12.89 -2.14
N LEU A 421 22.36 -14.18 -2.37
CA LEU A 421 22.01 -15.16 -1.34
C LEU A 421 23.03 -16.30 -1.37
N ASN A 422 23.53 -16.70 -0.21
CA ASN A 422 24.53 -17.74 -0.06
C ASN A 422 24.09 -18.78 0.97
N ALA A 423 24.14 -20.05 0.61
CA ALA A 423 23.84 -21.15 1.53
C ALA A 423 24.84 -22.31 1.32
N PRO A 424 25.38 -22.91 2.40
CA PRO A 424 26.18 -24.13 2.27
C PRO A 424 25.39 -25.23 1.57
N ARG A 425 26.08 -26.07 0.77
CA ARG A 425 25.43 -27.13 -0.01
C ARG A 425 24.59 -28.05 0.87
N GLY A 426 23.35 -28.29 0.44
CA GLY A 426 22.39 -29.13 1.16
C GLY A 426 21.76 -28.47 2.38
N THR A 427 21.92 -27.16 2.59
CA THR A 427 21.18 -26.39 3.61
C THR A 427 19.73 -26.19 3.19
N ILE A 428 19.52 -25.79 1.95
CA ILE A 428 18.20 -25.60 1.35
C ILE A 428 17.72 -26.97 0.83
N VAL A 429 16.50 -27.35 1.21
CA VAL A 429 15.85 -28.61 0.81
C VAL A 429 14.48 -28.32 0.20
N GLU A 430 14.00 -29.26 -0.61
CA GLU A 430 12.68 -29.18 -1.22
C GLU A 430 11.56 -29.32 -0.17
N MET A 431 10.41 -28.69 -0.42
CA MET A 431 9.29 -28.70 0.53
C MET A 431 8.79 -30.13 0.87
N ASN A 432 8.82 -31.04 -0.10
CA ASN A 432 8.44 -32.45 0.11
C ASN A 432 9.42 -33.19 1.03
N GLU A 433 10.71 -32.85 0.98
CA GLU A 433 11.71 -33.40 1.89
C GLU A 433 11.53 -32.82 3.29
N ALA A 434 11.36 -31.49 3.38
CA ALA A 434 11.13 -30.80 4.65
C ALA A 434 9.91 -31.34 5.40
N ALA A 435 8.83 -31.68 4.69
CA ALA A 435 7.61 -32.26 5.27
C ALA A 435 7.83 -33.64 5.93
N ARG A 436 8.87 -34.38 5.54
CA ARG A 436 9.22 -35.71 6.09
C ARG A 436 10.25 -35.65 7.21
N MET A 437 10.91 -34.50 7.38
CA MET A 437 11.93 -34.31 8.40
C MET A 437 11.33 -34.08 9.79
N ALA A 438 12.12 -34.33 10.84
CA ALA A 438 11.72 -34.00 12.20
C ALA A 438 11.51 -32.47 12.34
N PRO A 439 10.43 -32.00 13.00
CA PRO A 439 10.10 -30.56 13.06
C PRO A 439 11.25 -29.67 13.54
N HIS A 440 11.97 -30.08 14.59
CA HIS A 440 13.11 -29.35 15.17
C HIS A 440 14.34 -29.25 14.24
N LYS A 441 14.35 -29.92 13.08
CA LYS A 441 15.42 -29.83 12.09
C LYS A 441 15.11 -28.85 10.97
N ILE A 442 13.95 -28.19 10.98
CA ILE A 442 13.48 -27.37 9.86
C ILE A 442 13.25 -25.92 10.28
N VAL A 443 13.65 -25.02 9.38
CA VAL A 443 13.18 -23.64 9.27
C VAL A 443 12.41 -23.50 7.96
N LEU A 444 11.15 -23.09 8.02
CA LEU A 444 10.33 -22.77 6.86
C LEU A 444 10.35 -21.26 6.64
N VAL A 445 10.72 -20.81 5.46
CA VAL A 445 10.70 -19.39 5.09
C VAL A 445 9.51 -19.16 4.17
N THR A 446 8.56 -18.33 4.58
CA THR A 446 7.25 -18.21 3.94
C THR A 446 6.84 -16.76 3.65
N THR A 447 5.93 -16.58 2.69
CA THR A 447 5.16 -15.35 2.51
C THR A 447 3.90 -15.34 3.38
N GLY A 448 3.14 -14.24 3.34
CA GLY A 448 1.85 -14.09 4.03
C GLY A 448 1.90 -13.22 5.27
N THR A 449 2.82 -12.25 5.29
CA THR A 449 3.03 -11.35 6.43
C THR A 449 1.92 -10.32 6.60
N GLN A 450 1.11 -10.08 5.57
CA GLN A 450 0.01 -9.09 5.59
C GLN A 450 -1.37 -9.76 5.73
N GLY A 451 -1.41 -11.06 6.05
CA GLY A 451 -2.67 -11.79 6.21
C GLY A 451 -3.36 -12.13 4.88
N GLU A 452 -2.64 -12.06 3.76
CA GLU A 452 -3.20 -12.29 2.43
C GLU A 452 -3.86 -13.68 2.37
N PRO A 453 -5.14 -13.81 1.98
CA PRO A 453 -5.87 -15.08 2.13
C PRO A 453 -5.21 -16.26 1.40
N MET A 454 -4.63 -16.03 0.23
CA MET A 454 -4.02 -17.10 -0.56
C MET A 454 -2.55 -17.35 -0.22
N ALA A 455 -1.95 -16.56 0.66
CA ALA A 455 -0.56 -16.73 1.06
C ALA A 455 -0.36 -17.97 1.93
N ALA A 456 0.88 -18.46 1.92
CA ALA A 456 1.23 -19.72 2.57
C ALA A 456 0.99 -19.68 4.09
N LEU A 457 1.33 -18.58 4.79
CA LEU A 457 1.09 -18.45 6.22
C LEU A 457 -0.40 -18.48 6.59
N SER A 458 -1.23 -17.71 5.88
CA SER A 458 -2.68 -17.67 6.11
C SER A 458 -3.34 -19.03 5.93
N ARG A 459 -2.93 -19.78 4.90
CA ARG A 459 -3.38 -21.16 4.68
C ARG A 459 -2.88 -22.13 5.74
N MET A 460 -1.68 -21.92 6.28
CA MET A 460 -1.15 -22.70 7.40
C MET A 460 -1.97 -22.43 8.67
N ALA A 461 -2.32 -21.18 8.96
CA ALA A 461 -3.15 -20.78 10.09
C ALA A 461 -4.56 -21.38 10.03
N ARG A 462 -5.16 -21.45 8.84
CA ARG A 462 -6.46 -22.13 8.61
C ARG A 462 -6.38 -23.65 8.46
N ARG A 463 -5.19 -24.25 8.60
CA ARG A 463 -4.93 -25.70 8.38
C ARG A 463 -5.30 -26.22 6.99
N GLU A 464 -5.30 -25.34 5.99
CA GLU A 464 -5.59 -25.67 4.58
C GLU A 464 -4.32 -25.86 3.73
N HIS A 465 -3.15 -25.72 4.34
CA HIS A 465 -1.87 -25.87 3.65
C HIS A 465 -1.55 -27.35 3.38
N ARG A 466 -1.38 -27.72 2.10
CA ARG A 466 -1.33 -29.13 1.65
C ARG A 466 -0.21 -29.96 2.28
N GLN A 467 0.95 -29.37 2.52
CA GLN A 467 2.17 -30.11 2.90
C GLN A 467 2.59 -29.88 4.36
N ILE A 468 2.10 -28.83 5.00
CA ILE A 468 2.59 -28.37 6.30
C ILE A 468 1.39 -28.08 7.20
N THR A 469 1.40 -28.64 8.39
CA THR A 469 0.42 -28.36 9.44
C THR A 469 1.16 -27.77 10.63
N VAL A 470 0.74 -26.59 11.06
CA VAL A 470 1.25 -25.94 12.29
C VAL A 470 0.80 -26.74 13.50
N ARG A 471 1.69 -26.94 14.45
CA ARG A 471 1.46 -27.70 15.68
C ARG A 471 1.77 -26.84 16.91
N ASP A 472 1.26 -27.28 18.05
CA ASP A 472 1.63 -26.75 19.35
C ASP A 472 3.15 -26.71 19.53
N GLY A 473 3.66 -25.58 20.03
CA GLY A 473 5.09 -25.34 20.24
C GLY A 473 5.91 -25.00 18.99
N ASP A 474 5.34 -25.01 17.77
CA ASP A 474 5.99 -24.43 16.60
C ASP A 474 6.21 -22.92 16.82
N ARG A 475 7.37 -22.40 16.42
CA ARG A 475 7.71 -20.98 16.60
C ARG A 475 7.52 -20.22 15.31
N ILE A 476 6.64 -19.22 15.31
CA ILE A 476 6.35 -18.35 14.17
C ILE A 476 7.04 -17.01 14.38
N ILE A 477 7.92 -16.61 13.48
CA ILE A 477 8.60 -15.31 13.50
C ILE A 477 7.99 -14.45 12.40
N MET A 478 7.25 -13.41 12.80
CA MET A 478 6.65 -12.41 11.93
C MET A 478 7.65 -11.27 11.71
N SER A 479 8.36 -11.34 10.60
CA SER A 479 9.49 -10.48 10.28
C SER A 479 9.08 -9.33 9.36
N SER A 480 8.05 -8.59 9.76
CA SER A 480 7.44 -7.48 9.02
C SER A 480 6.68 -6.56 9.97
N SER A 481 6.45 -5.32 9.55
CA SER A 481 5.40 -4.46 10.09
C SER A 481 4.05 -4.78 9.43
N VAL A 482 2.98 -4.30 10.05
CA VAL A 482 1.65 -4.27 9.45
C VAL A 482 1.58 -3.06 8.52
N VAL A 483 1.25 -3.28 7.25
CA VAL A 483 0.94 -2.19 6.32
C VAL A 483 -0.43 -1.62 6.70
N PRO A 484 -0.58 -0.29 6.83
CA PRO A 484 -1.87 0.32 7.14
C PRO A 484 -3.00 -0.20 6.24
N GLY A 485 -4.13 -0.60 6.84
CA GLY A 485 -5.28 -1.22 6.15
C GLY A 485 -5.33 -2.75 6.25
N ASN A 486 -4.22 -3.41 6.62
CA ASN A 486 -4.14 -4.88 6.73
C ASN A 486 -4.23 -5.38 8.18
N GLU A 487 -4.50 -4.51 9.15
CA GLU A 487 -4.50 -4.84 10.58
C GLU A 487 -5.40 -6.05 10.89
N GLU A 488 -6.64 -6.02 10.42
CA GLU A 488 -7.61 -7.09 10.70
C GLU A 488 -7.14 -8.44 10.14
N SER A 489 -6.68 -8.46 8.88
CA SER A 489 -6.18 -9.67 8.21
C SER A 489 -4.97 -10.26 8.94
N VAL A 490 -4.00 -9.41 9.33
CA VAL A 490 -2.82 -9.85 10.07
C VAL A 490 -3.20 -10.39 11.44
N PHE A 491 -3.97 -9.63 12.22
CA PHE A 491 -4.36 -10.07 13.56
C PHE A 491 -5.22 -11.34 13.54
N GLY A 492 -6.07 -11.52 12.51
CA GLY A 492 -6.80 -12.77 12.29
C GLY A 492 -5.87 -13.98 12.14
N VAL A 493 -4.81 -13.86 11.32
CA VAL A 493 -3.80 -14.92 11.16
C VAL A 493 -3.04 -15.17 12.46
N LEU A 494 -2.62 -14.13 13.17
CA LEU A 494 -1.91 -14.28 14.44
C LEU A 494 -2.77 -14.98 15.50
N ASN A 495 -4.06 -14.62 15.60
CA ASN A 495 -4.99 -15.23 16.54
C ASN A 495 -5.21 -16.73 16.24
N MET A 496 -5.38 -17.10 14.97
CA MET A 496 -5.50 -18.52 14.59
C MET A 496 -4.23 -19.32 14.91
N LEU A 497 -3.04 -18.76 14.67
CA LEU A 497 -1.77 -19.41 15.00
C LEU A 497 -1.59 -19.57 16.51
N ALA A 498 -1.92 -18.54 17.29
CA ALA A 498 -1.91 -18.59 18.74
C ALA A 498 -2.92 -19.62 19.28
N GLN A 499 -4.11 -19.71 18.68
CA GLN A 499 -5.14 -20.70 19.05
C GLN A 499 -4.67 -22.15 18.81
N ILE A 500 -3.80 -22.39 17.82
CA ILE A 500 -3.19 -23.71 17.58
C ILE A 500 -2.18 -24.09 18.69
N GLY A 501 -1.68 -23.12 19.46
CA GLY A 501 -0.60 -23.28 20.43
C GLY A 501 0.79 -22.93 19.87
N ALA A 502 0.86 -22.26 18.72
CA ALA A 502 2.14 -21.81 18.18
C ALA A 502 2.66 -20.58 18.96
N GLU A 503 3.98 -20.52 19.15
CA GLU A 503 4.64 -19.36 19.75
C GLU A 503 4.87 -18.29 18.67
N VAL A 504 4.06 -17.23 18.70
CA VAL A 504 4.11 -16.15 17.70
C VAL A 504 4.98 -15.01 18.22
N ILE A 505 6.01 -14.64 17.47
CA ILE A 505 6.96 -13.57 17.77
C ILE A 505 6.85 -12.50 16.69
N THR A 506 6.60 -11.26 17.10
CA THR A 506 6.48 -10.10 16.21
C THR A 506 7.60 -9.10 16.46
N GLY A 507 7.69 -8.07 15.60
CA GLY A 507 8.60 -6.93 15.81
C GLY A 507 8.38 -6.16 17.11
N ARG A 508 7.24 -6.36 17.80
CA ARG A 508 6.99 -5.79 19.14
C ARG A 508 7.65 -6.59 20.27
N ASP A 509 7.84 -7.88 20.05
CA ASP A 509 8.34 -8.82 21.07
C ASP A 509 9.87 -8.94 21.04
N ALA A 510 10.45 -8.86 19.84
CA ALA A 510 11.88 -8.98 19.63
C ALA A 510 12.33 -8.21 18.38
N MET A 511 13.63 -7.91 18.29
CA MET A 511 14.24 -7.28 17.12
C MET A 511 14.32 -8.24 15.93
N VAL A 512 13.17 -8.52 15.33
CA VAL A 512 12.99 -9.40 14.16
C VAL A 512 12.56 -8.63 12.92
N HIS A 513 12.39 -7.32 13.02
CA HIS A 513 12.02 -6.44 11.94
C HIS A 513 12.66 -5.08 12.13
N THR A 514 13.08 -4.47 11.03
CA THR A 514 13.36 -3.04 10.93
C THR A 514 12.70 -2.51 9.68
N SER A 515 12.35 -1.22 9.69
CA SER A 515 11.76 -0.59 8.52
C SER A 515 12.78 -0.45 7.39
N GLY A 516 12.29 -0.53 6.15
CA GLY A 516 13.04 -0.15 4.96
C GLY A 516 13.10 1.36 4.74
N HIS A 517 12.25 2.16 5.41
CA HIS A 517 12.13 3.61 5.20
C HIS A 517 12.72 4.38 6.38
N GLY A 518 13.41 5.48 6.08
CA GLY A 518 14.11 6.32 7.04
C GLY A 518 13.15 7.08 7.96
N TYR A 519 13.52 7.17 9.23
CA TYR A 519 12.79 7.95 10.22
C TYR A 519 13.10 9.44 10.05
N SER A 520 12.36 10.31 10.74
CA SER A 520 12.48 11.76 10.55
C SER A 520 13.90 12.30 10.74
N GLY A 521 14.70 11.72 11.64
CA GLY A 521 16.11 12.09 11.83
C GLY A 521 16.97 11.79 10.60
N GLU A 522 16.74 10.65 9.93
CA GLU A 522 17.43 10.29 8.68
C GLU A 522 17.02 11.19 7.52
N LEU A 523 15.72 11.53 7.43
CA LEU A 523 15.23 12.46 6.42
C LEU A 523 15.84 13.86 6.60
N LEU A 524 16.03 14.33 7.83
CA LEU A 524 16.75 15.58 8.10
C LEU A 524 18.19 15.54 7.59
N PHE A 525 18.89 14.41 7.74
CA PHE A 525 20.23 14.25 7.16
C PHE A 525 20.21 14.33 5.64
N LEU A 526 19.23 13.70 4.99
CA LEU A 526 19.05 13.77 3.54
C LEU A 526 18.84 15.22 3.06
N TYR A 527 17.93 15.96 3.68
CA TYR A 527 17.68 17.37 3.32
C TYR A 527 18.93 18.24 3.48
N ASN A 528 19.69 18.07 4.58
CA ASN A 528 20.93 18.81 4.80
C ASN A 528 22.06 18.41 3.82
N ALA A 529 22.09 17.14 3.38
CA ALA A 529 23.03 16.68 2.37
C ALA A 529 22.68 17.23 0.97
N VAL A 530 21.40 17.27 0.62
CA VAL A 530 20.94 17.68 -0.71
C VAL A 530 20.84 19.20 -0.87
N ARG A 531 20.50 19.95 0.20
CA ARG A 531 20.31 21.41 0.18
C ARG A 531 19.43 21.91 -0.99
N PRO A 532 18.21 21.37 -1.16
CA PRO A 532 17.42 21.66 -2.36
C PRO A 532 16.75 23.04 -2.32
N SER A 533 16.58 23.65 -3.50
CA SER A 533 15.83 24.91 -3.64
C SER A 533 14.31 24.73 -3.43
N ASN A 534 13.78 23.58 -3.83
CA ASN A 534 12.38 23.19 -3.66
C ASN A 534 12.29 21.73 -3.18
N ALA A 535 11.22 21.40 -2.45
CA ALA A 535 10.95 20.04 -2.00
C ALA A 535 9.55 19.60 -2.40
N MET A 536 9.40 18.33 -2.77
CA MET A 536 8.11 17.70 -3.01
C MET A 536 8.10 16.35 -2.28
N PRO A 537 7.48 16.28 -1.09
CA PRO A 537 7.26 15.01 -0.41
C PRO A 537 6.50 14.02 -1.31
N VAL A 538 6.99 12.79 -1.40
CA VAL A 538 6.37 11.68 -2.17
C VAL A 538 6.28 10.42 -1.30
N HIS A 539 5.60 9.39 -1.79
CA HIS A 539 5.47 8.08 -1.15
C HIS A 539 4.93 8.17 0.30
N GLY A 540 3.60 8.24 0.43
CA GLY A 540 2.94 8.32 1.73
C GLY A 540 1.55 8.98 1.72
N GLU A 541 0.79 8.73 2.78
CA GLU A 541 -0.49 9.39 3.08
C GLU A 541 -0.31 10.88 3.45
N TRP A 542 -1.41 11.63 3.46
CA TRP A 542 -1.41 13.07 3.78
C TRP A 542 -0.68 13.45 5.07
N ARG A 543 -0.81 12.65 6.14
CA ARG A 543 -0.09 12.88 7.41
C ARG A 543 1.43 12.77 7.24
N HIS A 544 1.88 11.84 6.41
CA HIS A 544 3.29 11.60 6.11
C HIS A 544 3.87 12.76 5.28
N LEU A 545 3.16 13.17 4.22
CA LEU A 545 3.58 14.27 3.34
C LEU A 545 3.69 15.60 4.10
N ARG A 546 2.75 15.87 5.01
CA ARG A 546 2.77 17.05 5.89
C ARG A 546 3.97 17.03 6.83
N ALA A 547 4.22 15.90 7.50
CA ALA A 547 5.39 15.75 8.36
C ALA A 547 6.70 15.96 7.58
N ASN A 548 6.83 15.35 6.40
CA ASN A 548 8.01 15.52 5.57
C ASN A 548 8.20 16.98 5.09
N LYS A 549 7.11 17.67 4.73
CA LYS A 549 7.15 19.12 4.46
C LYS A 549 7.73 19.89 5.64
N ASP A 550 7.32 19.60 6.87
CA ASP A 550 7.80 20.29 8.05
C ASP A 550 9.30 20.01 8.29
N LEU A 551 9.76 18.79 7.99
CA LEU A 551 11.19 18.44 8.00
C LEU A 551 11.96 19.29 6.97
N ALA A 552 11.49 19.38 5.73
CA ALA A 552 12.11 20.20 4.68
C ALA A 552 12.25 21.67 5.13
N ILE A 553 11.18 22.26 5.66
CA ILE A 553 11.17 23.64 6.16
C ILE A 553 12.17 23.81 7.30
N SER A 554 12.22 22.86 8.24
CA SER A 554 13.13 22.93 9.39
C SER A 554 14.61 22.92 9.00
N THR A 555 14.96 22.39 7.82
CA THR A 555 16.32 22.39 7.27
C THR A 555 16.66 23.62 6.43
N GLY A 556 15.72 24.55 6.25
CA GLY A 556 15.95 25.82 5.55
C GLY A 556 15.34 25.92 4.16
N VAL A 557 14.59 24.92 3.67
CA VAL A 557 13.81 25.06 2.44
C VAL A 557 12.68 26.07 2.69
N PRO A 558 12.53 27.14 1.88
CA PRO A 558 11.45 28.12 2.08
C PRO A 558 10.09 27.44 2.03
N ALA A 559 9.17 27.81 2.93
CA ALA A 559 7.87 27.15 3.04
C ALA A 559 7.03 27.23 1.75
N GLU A 560 7.18 28.32 1.00
CA GLU A 560 6.58 28.54 -0.31
C GLU A 560 7.21 27.71 -1.44
N ASN A 561 8.38 27.09 -1.20
CA ASN A 561 9.06 26.21 -2.15
C ASN A 561 8.86 24.72 -1.82
N VAL A 562 8.05 24.40 -0.80
CA VAL A 562 7.64 23.01 -0.52
C VAL A 562 6.26 22.75 -1.12
N VAL A 563 6.22 21.90 -2.14
CA VAL A 563 5.01 21.58 -2.91
C VAL A 563 4.40 20.27 -2.41
N LEU A 564 3.17 20.34 -1.91
CA LEU A 564 2.37 19.15 -1.61
C LEU A 564 1.48 18.84 -2.82
N ALA A 565 1.70 17.69 -3.44
CA ALA A 565 1.02 17.30 -4.67
C ALA A 565 0.59 15.84 -4.58
N GLN A 566 -0.69 15.61 -4.25
CA GLN A 566 -1.29 14.27 -4.33
C GLN A 566 -1.37 13.77 -5.78
N ASN A 567 -1.75 12.51 -5.96
CA ASN A 567 -1.99 11.93 -7.29
C ASN A 567 -2.84 12.87 -8.18
N GLY A 568 -2.39 13.05 -9.42
CA GLY A 568 -3.01 13.92 -10.42
C GLY A 568 -2.69 15.41 -10.31
N VAL A 569 -2.14 15.90 -9.19
CA VAL A 569 -1.67 17.29 -9.10
C VAL A 569 -0.45 17.46 -10.00
N VAL A 570 -0.50 18.46 -10.87
CA VAL A 570 0.55 18.77 -11.83
C VAL A 570 1.46 19.83 -11.25
N VAL A 571 2.76 19.52 -11.20
CA VAL A 571 3.80 20.43 -10.70
C VAL A 571 4.73 20.79 -11.86
N ASP A 572 4.90 22.09 -12.09
CA ASP A 572 5.85 22.60 -13.08
C ASP A 572 7.08 23.18 -12.35
N LEU A 573 8.27 22.76 -12.79
CA LEU A 573 9.56 23.34 -12.43
C LEU A 573 10.01 24.25 -13.58
N VAL A 574 9.99 25.55 -13.34
CA VAL A 574 10.38 26.59 -14.31
C VAL A 574 11.30 27.58 -13.61
N ASP A 575 12.43 27.91 -14.23
CA ASP A 575 13.42 28.86 -13.70
C ASP A 575 13.80 28.58 -12.22
N GLY A 576 13.99 27.30 -11.88
CA GLY A 576 14.36 26.85 -10.54
C GLY A 576 13.23 26.94 -9.49
N ARG A 577 11.97 27.17 -9.89
CA ARG A 577 10.82 27.21 -8.97
C ARG A 577 9.79 26.13 -9.29
N ALA A 578 9.47 25.31 -8.28
CA ALA A 578 8.40 24.32 -8.37
C ALA A 578 7.07 24.94 -7.94
N ARG A 579 6.03 24.81 -8.77
CA ARG A 579 4.68 25.35 -8.52
C ARG A 579 3.62 24.38 -8.98
N VAL A 580 2.51 24.33 -8.25
CA VAL A 580 1.30 23.63 -8.69
C VAL A 580 0.72 24.37 -9.89
N ALA A 581 0.60 23.70 -11.02
CA ALA A 581 0.09 24.25 -12.28
C ALA A 581 -1.40 23.94 -12.50
N GLY A 582 -1.91 22.90 -11.85
CA GLY A 582 -3.30 22.45 -11.97
C GLY A 582 -3.43 21.00 -11.55
N GLN A 583 -4.52 20.35 -11.97
CA GLN A 583 -4.77 18.95 -11.64
C GLN A 583 -5.45 18.22 -12.80
N VAL A 584 -5.04 16.97 -12.99
CA VAL A 584 -5.70 16.02 -13.90
C VAL A 584 -6.46 14.97 -13.09
N PRO A 585 -7.58 14.45 -13.60
CA PRO A 585 -8.28 13.35 -12.96
C PRO A 585 -7.38 12.11 -12.96
N VAL A 586 -7.24 11.48 -11.79
CA VAL A 586 -6.54 10.20 -11.61
C VAL A 586 -7.43 9.28 -10.82
N GLY A 587 -7.82 8.17 -11.43
CA GLY A 587 -8.64 7.13 -10.81
C GLY A 587 -7.83 5.98 -10.22
N GLN A 588 -8.53 4.86 -10.03
CA GLN A 588 -7.97 3.56 -9.72
C GLN A 588 -8.37 2.58 -10.81
N LEU A 589 -7.42 1.76 -11.25
CA LEU A 589 -7.68 0.68 -12.20
C LEU A 589 -7.62 -0.65 -11.45
N TYR A 590 -8.77 -1.30 -11.30
CA TYR A 590 -8.89 -2.56 -10.57
C TYR A 590 -8.54 -3.76 -11.45
N VAL A 591 -7.89 -4.75 -10.84
CA VAL A 591 -7.64 -6.07 -11.43
C VAL A 591 -8.44 -7.09 -10.63
N ASP A 592 -9.21 -7.91 -11.35
CA ASP A 592 -9.96 -9.04 -10.82
C ASP A 592 -9.67 -10.27 -11.71
N GLY A 593 -8.93 -11.23 -11.17
CA GLY A 593 -8.46 -12.41 -11.88
C GLY A 593 -7.58 -12.06 -13.08
N THR A 594 -8.06 -12.37 -14.28
CA THR A 594 -7.34 -12.07 -15.54
C THR A 594 -7.72 -10.74 -16.18
N SER A 595 -8.78 -10.11 -15.68
CA SER A 595 -9.38 -8.91 -16.25
C SER A 595 -8.84 -7.64 -15.59
N MET A 596 -8.54 -6.63 -16.40
CA MET A 596 -8.14 -5.30 -15.95
C MET A 596 -9.24 -4.31 -16.32
N GLY A 597 -9.72 -3.53 -15.36
CA GLY A 597 -10.67 -2.44 -15.59
C GLY A 597 -12.13 -2.86 -15.80
N ASP A 598 -12.46 -4.15 -15.64
CA ASP A 598 -13.85 -4.66 -15.70
C ASP A 598 -14.63 -4.40 -14.39
N VAL A 599 -13.92 -4.07 -13.31
CA VAL A 599 -14.50 -3.65 -12.04
C VAL A 599 -14.44 -2.13 -12.01
N ASP A 600 -15.61 -1.48 -11.96
CA ASP A 600 -15.73 -0.04 -11.73
C ASP A 600 -16.34 0.23 -10.35
N ALA A 601 -16.53 1.51 -10.03
CA ALA A 601 -17.10 1.92 -8.75
C ALA A 601 -18.53 1.39 -8.53
N ASP A 602 -19.30 1.20 -9.61
CA ASP A 602 -20.67 0.70 -9.53
C ASP A 602 -20.67 -0.80 -9.18
N VAL A 603 -19.77 -1.59 -9.79
CA VAL A 603 -19.57 -3.01 -9.43
C VAL A 603 -19.10 -3.17 -7.98
N LEU A 604 -18.20 -2.31 -7.50
CA LEU A 604 -17.76 -2.34 -6.10
C LEU A 604 -18.90 -1.99 -5.14
N ALA A 605 -19.71 -0.98 -5.48
CA ALA A 605 -20.89 -0.60 -4.70
C ALA A 605 -21.90 -1.76 -4.63
N ASP A 606 -22.19 -2.42 -5.75
CA ASP A 606 -23.04 -3.60 -5.81
C ASP A 606 -22.50 -4.73 -4.91
N ARG A 607 -21.19 -5.01 -4.96
CA ARG A 607 -20.55 -6.02 -4.10
C ARG A 607 -20.62 -5.66 -2.62
N ALA A 608 -20.44 -4.38 -2.28
CA ALA A 608 -20.55 -3.90 -0.90
C ALA A 608 -22.00 -4.01 -0.38
N GLU A 609 -22.99 -3.61 -1.18
CA GLU A 609 -24.42 -3.74 -0.86
C GLU A 609 -24.80 -5.21 -0.63
N MET A 610 -24.33 -6.11 -1.51
CA MET A 610 -24.52 -7.55 -1.33
C MET A 610 -23.83 -8.10 -0.08
N ARG A 611 -22.63 -7.62 0.25
CA ARG A 611 -21.88 -8.03 1.46
C ARG A 611 -22.61 -7.64 2.74
N GLU A 612 -23.18 -6.43 2.79
CA GLU A 612 -23.81 -5.88 3.99
C GLU A 612 -25.28 -6.29 4.15
N GLY A 613 -26.05 -6.22 3.07
CA GLY A 613 -27.50 -6.39 3.09
C GLY A 613 -27.98 -7.78 2.65
N GLY A 614 -27.17 -8.52 1.90
CA GLY A 614 -27.60 -9.69 1.16
C GLY A 614 -28.36 -9.34 -0.12
N LEU A 615 -28.88 -10.35 -0.81
CA LEU A 615 -29.57 -10.24 -2.10
C LEU A 615 -30.97 -10.84 -1.99
N ILE A 616 -31.98 -10.11 -2.50
CA ILE A 616 -33.34 -10.61 -2.71
C ILE A 616 -33.70 -10.45 -4.18
N THR A 617 -33.96 -11.57 -4.86
CA THR A 617 -34.45 -11.58 -6.23
C THR A 617 -35.93 -11.88 -6.24
N VAL A 618 -36.73 -11.13 -7.01
CA VAL A 618 -38.17 -11.39 -7.14
C VAL A 618 -38.53 -11.48 -8.61
N THR A 619 -39.20 -12.57 -9.02
CA THR A 619 -39.66 -12.75 -10.39
C THR A 619 -41.18 -12.70 -10.43
N SER A 620 -41.73 -11.93 -11.36
CA SER A 620 -43.17 -11.88 -11.64
C SER A 620 -43.39 -11.98 -13.15
N VAL A 621 -44.33 -12.83 -13.56
CA VAL A 621 -44.73 -12.99 -14.96
C VAL A 621 -46.04 -12.25 -15.16
N ILE A 622 -46.09 -11.36 -16.15
CA ILE A 622 -47.25 -10.54 -16.45
C ILE A 622 -47.79 -10.82 -17.85
N ASP A 623 -49.08 -10.57 -18.03
CA ASP A 623 -49.68 -10.46 -19.35
C ASP A 623 -49.27 -9.12 -19.99
N ASN A 624 -48.65 -9.18 -21.17
CA ASN A 624 -48.09 -8.01 -21.84
C ASN A 624 -49.16 -6.97 -22.26
N ARG A 625 -50.43 -7.38 -22.42
CA ARG A 625 -51.51 -6.47 -22.81
C ARG A 625 -52.13 -5.77 -21.61
N THR A 626 -52.39 -6.52 -20.55
CA THR A 626 -53.15 -6.05 -19.39
C THR A 626 -52.28 -5.62 -18.22
N GLY A 627 -50.98 -5.95 -18.23
CA GLY A 627 -50.05 -5.71 -17.12
C GLY A 627 -50.31 -6.60 -15.89
N ARG A 628 -51.33 -7.46 -15.94
CA ARG A 628 -51.74 -8.28 -14.80
C ARG A 628 -50.76 -9.43 -14.56
N PRO A 629 -50.46 -9.77 -13.30
CA PRO A 629 -49.73 -11.00 -12.98
C PRO A 629 -50.48 -12.23 -13.52
N LEU A 630 -49.76 -13.10 -14.24
CA LEU A 630 -50.28 -14.41 -14.69
C LEU A 630 -50.10 -15.48 -13.61
N GLU A 631 -49.09 -15.32 -12.77
CA GLU A 631 -48.80 -16.19 -11.64
C GLU A 631 -48.34 -15.37 -10.43
N LYS A 632 -48.36 -16.01 -9.25
CA LYS A 632 -47.84 -15.40 -8.03
C LYS A 632 -46.34 -15.12 -8.18
N PRO A 633 -45.87 -13.93 -7.76
CA PRO A 633 -44.45 -13.63 -7.77
C PRO A 633 -43.69 -14.61 -6.89
N ARG A 634 -42.46 -14.92 -7.27
CA ARG A 634 -41.55 -15.79 -6.52
C ARG A 634 -40.34 -15.01 -6.07
N ALA A 635 -40.08 -15.01 -4.77
CA ALA A 635 -38.92 -14.36 -4.20
C ALA A 635 -37.88 -15.40 -3.72
N GLN A 636 -36.60 -15.06 -3.86
CA GLN A 636 -35.49 -15.85 -3.33
C GLN A 636 -34.51 -14.91 -2.65
N ALA A 637 -33.85 -15.40 -1.59
CA ALA A 637 -32.83 -14.65 -0.88
C ALA A 637 -31.51 -15.42 -0.78
N ARG A 638 -30.41 -14.67 -0.79
CA ARG A 638 -29.05 -15.15 -0.55
C ARG A 638 -28.34 -14.16 0.38
N GLY A 639 -27.63 -14.65 1.40
CA GLY A 639 -26.96 -13.78 2.38
C GLY A 639 -27.90 -12.98 3.27
N PHE A 640 -29.19 -13.33 3.32
CA PHE A 640 -30.20 -12.72 4.19
C PHE A 640 -30.52 -13.64 5.39
N SER A 641 -30.97 -13.07 6.52
CA SER A 641 -31.16 -13.73 7.83
C SER A 641 -31.95 -15.06 7.80
N ASP A 642 -31.85 -15.83 8.89
CA ASP A 642 -32.58 -17.10 9.08
C ASP A 642 -34.12 -16.99 9.01
N ASP A 643 -34.69 -15.79 9.24
CA ASP A 643 -36.14 -15.49 9.09
C ASP A 643 -36.58 -15.27 7.63
N VAL A 644 -35.77 -15.73 6.67
CA VAL A 644 -35.96 -15.51 5.23
C VAL A 644 -37.37 -15.86 4.75
N LYS A 645 -37.99 -16.92 5.26
CA LYS A 645 -39.28 -17.41 4.75
C LYS A 645 -40.42 -16.40 4.94
N GLU A 646 -40.48 -15.77 6.12
CA GLU A 646 -41.52 -14.78 6.41
C GLU A 646 -41.29 -13.51 5.59
N VAL A 647 -40.03 -13.06 5.50
CA VAL A 647 -39.66 -11.90 4.70
C VAL A 647 -39.99 -12.13 3.22
N LEU A 648 -39.65 -13.29 2.67
CA LEU A 648 -39.96 -13.63 1.28
C LEU A 648 -41.46 -13.65 1.03
N ALA A 649 -42.26 -14.24 1.91
CA ALA A 649 -43.72 -14.27 1.76
C ALA A 649 -44.33 -12.85 1.78
N GLU A 650 -43.78 -11.95 2.62
CA GLU A 650 -44.21 -10.56 2.66
C GLU A 650 -43.77 -9.76 1.44
N VAL A 651 -42.56 -10.01 0.94
CA VAL A 651 -42.08 -9.44 -0.32
C VAL A 651 -42.96 -9.91 -1.47
N GLU A 652 -43.25 -11.20 -1.59
CA GLU A 652 -44.14 -11.76 -2.61
C GLU A 652 -45.52 -11.12 -2.55
N LYS A 653 -46.11 -11.02 -1.36
CA LYS A 653 -47.40 -10.36 -1.16
C LYS A 653 -47.38 -8.89 -1.58
N LEU A 654 -46.36 -8.14 -1.16
CA LEU A 654 -46.19 -6.73 -1.52
C LEU A 654 -46.02 -6.54 -3.03
N VAL A 655 -45.25 -7.41 -3.67
CA VAL A 655 -45.05 -7.39 -5.13
C VAL A 655 -46.38 -7.67 -5.82
N ASP A 656 -47.12 -8.69 -5.39
CA ASP A 656 -48.42 -9.04 -5.97
C ASP A 656 -49.40 -7.84 -5.91
N GLU A 657 -49.56 -7.23 -4.74
CA GLU A 657 -50.38 -6.03 -4.53
C GLU A 657 -49.91 -4.86 -5.43
N THR A 658 -48.59 -4.63 -5.49
CA THR A 658 -48.01 -3.56 -6.30
C THR A 658 -48.24 -3.78 -7.80
N MET A 659 -48.14 -5.01 -8.27
CA MET A 659 -48.37 -5.34 -9.68
C MET A 659 -49.85 -5.18 -10.07
N TYR A 660 -50.78 -5.57 -9.19
CA TYR A 660 -52.21 -5.31 -9.39
C TYR A 660 -52.57 -3.83 -9.40
N ASP A 661 -51.98 -3.03 -8.49
CA ASP A 661 -52.15 -1.57 -8.47
C ASP A 661 -51.70 -0.94 -9.81
N LEU A 662 -50.51 -1.32 -10.27
CA LEU A 662 -49.92 -0.81 -11.51
C LEU A 662 -50.74 -1.22 -12.74
N ALA A 663 -51.16 -2.49 -12.81
CA ALA A 663 -52.06 -2.97 -13.87
C ALA A 663 -53.41 -2.22 -13.85
N GLY A 664 -53.96 -1.95 -12.67
CA GLY A 664 -55.19 -1.17 -12.50
C GLY A 664 -55.06 0.28 -12.97
N SER A 665 -53.86 0.85 -12.86
CA SER A 665 -53.52 2.17 -13.42
C SER A 665 -53.19 2.16 -14.92
N GLY A 666 -53.21 0.99 -15.55
CA GLY A 666 -52.89 0.80 -16.98
C GLY A 666 -51.40 0.76 -17.30
N GLU A 667 -50.51 0.61 -16.31
CA GLU A 667 -49.09 0.46 -16.53
C GLU A 667 -48.76 -1.00 -16.89
N ASN A 668 -48.13 -1.19 -18.04
CA ASN A 668 -47.69 -2.50 -18.53
C ASN A 668 -46.21 -2.52 -18.95
N ASN A 669 -45.46 -1.44 -18.69
CA ASN A 669 -44.04 -1.36 -19.00
C ASN A 669 -43.22 -2.12 -17.93
N PRO A 670 -42.58 -3.26 -18.27
CA PRO A 670 -41.86 -4.08 -17.29
C PRO A 670 -40.77 -3.31 -16.54
N TYR A 671 -40.11 -2.34 -17.18
CA TYR A 671 -39.05 -1.55 -16.55
C TYR A 671 -39.61 -0.64 -15.44
N ARG A 672 -40.73 0.02 -15.68
CA ARG A 672 -41.37 0.89 -14.68
C ARG A 672 -41.95 0.08 -13.53
N MET A 673 -42.55 -1.06 -13.85
CA MET A 673 -43.06 -1.99 -12.83
C MET A 673 -41.93 -2.51 -11.95
N ALA A 674 -40.80 -2.92 -12.54
CA ALA A 674 -39.61 -3.35 -11.80
C ALA A 674 -39.08 -2.24 -10.87
N GLN A 675 -39.00 -0.99 -11.33
CA GLN A 675 -38.55 0.14 -10.51
C GLN A 675 -39.47 0.40 -9.31
N GLU A 676 -40.79 0.34 -9.50
CA GLU A 676 -41.74 0.55 -8.41
C GLU A 676 -41.73 -0.61 -7.40
N VAL A 677 -41.63 -1.85 -7.90
CA VAL A 677 -41.45 -3.04 -7.05
C VAL A 677 -40.18 -2.92 -6.21
N ARG A 678 -39.04 -2.58 -6.82
CA ARG A 678 -37.77 -2.35 -6.10
C ARG A 678 -37.96 -1.33 -4.99
N ARG A 679 -38.49 -0.15 -5.32
CA ARG A 679 -38.67 0.97 -4.38
C ARG A 679 -39.59 0.62 -3.20
N ARG A 680 -40.72 -0.06 -3.46
CA ARG A 680 -41.65 -0.47 -2.40
C ARG A 680 -41.06 -1.56 -1.52
N ALA A 681 -40.41 -2.57 -2.12
CA ALA A 681 -39.78 -3.65 -1.39
C ALA A 681 -38.61 -3.15 -0.51
N GLU A 682 -37.74 -2.28 -1.03
CA GLU A 682 -36.65 -1.66 -0.26
C GLU A 682 -37.19 -0.87 0.93
N LYS A 683 -38.23 -0.06 0.70
CA LYS A 683 -38.87 0.71 1.77
C LYS A 683 -39.48 -0.19 2.84
N MET A 684 -40.17 -1.26 2.45
CA MET A 684 -40.77 -2.21 3.38
C MET A 684 -39.70 -2.88 4.23
N ILE A 685 -38.67 -3.44 3.60
CA ILE A 685 -37.61 -4.17 4.29
C ILE A 685 -36.83 -3.25 5.23
N ASN A 686 -36.49 -2.04 4.79
CA ASN A 686 -35.82 -1.07 5.65
C ASN A 686 -36.70 -0.65 6.83
N SER A 687 -37.99 -0.39 6.59
CA SER A 687 -38.91 0.04 7.66
C SER A 687 -39.12 -1.01 8.74
N LYS A 688 -39.23 -2.28 8.35
CA LYS A 688 -39.60 -3.39 9.23
C LYS A 688 -38.40 -4.09 9.84
N TYR A 689 -37.35 -4.31 9.04
CA TYR A 689 -36.18 -5.09 9.43
C TYR A 689 -34.92 -4.24 9.62
N ARG A 690 -34.96 -2.93 9.32
CA ARG A 690 -33.80 -2.01 9.39
C ARG A 690 -32.59 -2.52 8.60
N ARG A 691 -32.86 -3.16 7.47
CA ARG A 691 -31.87 -3.70 6.53
C ARG A 691 -32.09 -3.13 5.14
N SER A 692 -31.04 -3.13 4.34
CA SER A 692 -31.05 -2.67 2.95
C SER A 692 -30.41 -3.74 2.05
N PRO A 693 -31.09 -4.88 1.81
CA PRO A 693 -30.61 -5.85 0.83
C PRO A 693 -30.70 -5.29 -0.58
N MET A 694 -29.82 -5.75 -1.46
CA MET A 694 -29.96 -5.52 -2.89
C MET A 694 -31.23 -6.21 -3.40
N ILE A 695 -32.17 -5.48 -3.98
CA ILE A 695 -33.42 -6.03 -4.52
C ILE A 695 -33.39 -6.02 -6.05
N VAL A 696 -33.48 -7.20 -6.64
CA VAL A 696 -33.46 -7.38 -8.11
C VAL A 696 -34.79 -7.95 -8.58
N PRO A 697 -35.75 -7.10 -8.99
CA PRO A 697 -37.01 -7.53 -9.57
C PRO A 697 -36.85 -7.86 -11.06
N THR A 698 -37.39 -9.01 -11.47
CA THR A 698 -37.46 -9.46 -12.86
C THR A 698 -38.92 -9.57 -13.27
N ILE A 699 -39.36 -8.68 -14.15
CA ILE A 699 -40.72 -8.68 -14.70
C ILE A 699 -40.67 -9.28 -16.10
N VAL A 700 -41.31 -10.43 -16.28
CA VAL A 700 -41.32 -11.17 -17.54
C VAL A 700 -42.65 -10.94 -18.24
N PRO A 701 -42.71 -10.14 -19.32
CA PRO A 701 -43.92 -10.00 -20.12
C PRO A 701 -44.12 -11.25 -20.98
N MET A 702 -45.29 -11.86 -20.85
CA MET A 702 -45.73 -12.96 -21.70
C MET A 702 -46.95 -12.48 -22.49
N SER A 703 -46.99 -12.81 -23.77
CA SER A 703 -48.24 -12.77 -24.52
C SER A 703 -49.00 -14.02 -24.14
N SER A 704 -50.10 -13.88 -23.41
CA SER A 704 -51.06 -14.97 -23.39
C SER A 704 -51.58 -15.10 -24.83
N GLU A 705 -51.16 -16.14 -25.55
CA GLU A 705 -52.02 -16.64 -26.62
C GLU A 705 -53.30 -17.03 -25.91
N SER A 706 -54.40 -16.39 -26.29
CA SER A 706 -55.72 -16.73 -25.83
C SER A 706 -55.90 -18.24 -26.03
N ALA A 707 -55.76 -19.01 -24.96
CA ALA A 707 -56.46 -20.28 -24.87
C ALA A 707 -57.92 -19.90 -25.14
N GLY A 708 -58.41 -20.29 -26.32
CA GLY A 708 -59.74 -19.91 -26.78
C GLY A 708 -60.73 -20.19 -25.66
N VAL A 709 -61.67 -19.27 -25.48
CA VAL A 709 -62.87 -19.53 -24.69
C VAL A 709 -63.41 -20.86 -25.22
N VAL A 710 -63.31 -21.93 -24.43
CA VAL A 710 -63.97 -23.19 -24.76
C VAL A 710 -65.44 -22.83 -24.79
N SER A 711 -66.03 -22.91 -25.97
CA SER A 711 -67.44 -22.60 -26.15
C SER A 711 -68.27 -23.71 -25.51
N ASP A 712 -69.50 -23.43 -25.09
CA ASP A 712 -70.42 -24.48 -24.63
C ASP A 712 -70.67 -25.54 -25.72
N ASP A 713 -70.39 -25.21 -27.00
CA ASP A 713 -70.43 -26.13 -28.13
C ASP A 713 -69.26 -27.14 -28.10
N ASP A 714 -68.05 -26.73 -27.70
CA ASP A 714 -66.87 -27.62 -27.54
C ASP A 714 -67.05 -28.61 -26.36
N VAL A 715 -67.86 -28.23 -25.36
CA VAL A 715 -68.27 -29.09 -24.23
C VAL A 715 -69.39 -30.06 -24.65
N HIS A 716 -70.23 -29.67 -25.62
CA HIS A 716 -71.28 -30.52 -26.16
C HIS A 716 -70.75 -31.60 -27.13
N ASP A 717 -69.71 -31.29 -27.91
CA ASP A 717 -69.07 -32.23 -28.86
C ASP A 717 -68.16 -33.28 -28.18
N THR A 718 -67.85 -33.13 -26.89
CA THR A 718 -67.08 -34.10 -26.10
C THR A 718 -67.95 -35.06 -25.28
N ARG A 719 -69.29 -34.93 -25.36
CA ARG A 719 -70.20 -35.96 -24.85
C ARG A 719 -70.36 -37.07 -25.89
N GLU A 720 -69.74 -38.22 -25.64
CA GLU A 720 -70.18 -39.47 -26.29
C GLU A 720 -71.68 -39.65 -26.04
N SER A 721 -72.43 -39.79 -27.13
CA SER A 721 -73.83 -40.19 -27.13
C SER A 721 -74.01 -41.54 -26.41
N LEU A 722 -75.01 -41.61 -25.54
CA LEU A 722 -75.54 -42.79 -24.81
C LEU A 722 -75.22 -44.16 -25.41
#